data_AF-A0A210PC22-F1
#
_entry.id   AF-A0A210PC22-F1
#
_cell.length_a   1.000
_cell.length_b   1.000
_cell.length_c   1.000
_cell.angle_alpha   90.00
_cell.angle_beta   90.00
_cell.angle_gamma   90.00
#
_symmetry.space_group_name_H-M   'P 1'
#
loop_
_entity.id
_entity.type
_entity.pdbx_description
1 polymer ?
#
loop_
_entity_poly.entity_id
_entity_poly.type
_entity_poly.pdbx_seq_one_letter_code
_entity_poly.pdbx_strand_id
1 'polypeptide(L)'
;MSSRDTANVLWFDELHRKDVNLVGGKSSSLGEMTSSMDVPVPYGFATTARAYQYFMHQTGLNDKVNSLLESISDYENSDELHKTCEEIRNLIVGATMPIDLADDIKKAYADLSDKMGQTDPFVAIRSSATAEDLPNASFAGQQESYLNIRGEDDVVNRVQQCYSSLFTDRATYYRHKQHFPHEKVALSAAIQMMVFSKASGIMFSVNVANGDESKIVIDAIYGLGEYIVLGKVTPDHFVVDKQSMKIVEKNIIKQPVELIRDSTGGTKEQEVPEELQGQPVLTDSQVIELAGYAKEIERHYGSYMDMEYALDSNTNKLWIVQARPETVWSQRKKNKANGGDDNVVAEADAKVAVRGLPASPGLASGVVHVIDDPKDIDQFKEGEILVTLMTSPDWVPAMKKAAAIVTNNGGMTCHAAIVSREMQIPCIVGTKSMNIAATDALKTGDVVTVDATNGIVYMGKVESLLKKPEPAQAGGQVVAAETFAPTATGVMMNLGDPDLADKYSTLPADGIGLMREEFLWTTFIHEHPLYLIEQGHPEKVVDMLADGIAKVARAMAPRPMVLRFSDFKSSEYRNLKGGDKYEPHEPADLLGWRGASRYYDPKYIEAFKLELAAVKKVRNEFGLKNLNVMIPFVRTVDEAQKVTDIMRGEGLVRSVDFHVYMMAEIPTNIILADQFNKYVDGYSIGSNDLAMLILGCDRNNDTVASLFDERNLAVKRAINHLIKVAHKDGKTVGICGQAPSEYPDFTNFLIKCGIDYVSVNPDMVKETKRNVARFEQRIMLDKATGRGLNDPTDYDWK
;
A
#
# COMPACT_ATOMS: atom_id res chain seq x y z
N MET A 1 -47.75 -3.86 2.30
CA MET A 1 -46.57 -3.24 2.93
C MET A 1 -46.77 -3.35 4.42
N SER A 2 -45.80 -3.88 5.16
CA SER A 2 -45.94 -4.02 6.62
C SER A 2 -45.88 -2.63 7.27
N SER A 3 -46.45 -2.43 8.46
CA SER A 3 -46.39 -1.12 9.14
C SER A 3 -44.96 -0.67 9.47
N ARG A 4 -43.98 -1.59 9.43
CA ARG A 4 -42.55 -1.34 9.66
C ARG A 4 -41.88 -0.62 8.49
N ASP A 5 -42.29 -0.90 7.26
CA ASP A 5 -41.70 -0.28 6.05
C ASP A 5 -42.07 1.22 5.96
N THR A 6 -43.10 1.62 6.70
CA THR A 6 -43.62 3.00 6.78
C THR A 6 -43.38 3.65 8.13
N ALA A 7 -42.49 3.11 8.97
CA ALA A 7 -42.13 3.72 10.25
C ALA A 7 -40.98 4.73 10.07
N ASN A 8 -40.98 5.81 10.84
CA ASN A 8 -39.87 6.76 10.89
C ASN A 8 -38.77 6.32 11.88
N VAL A 9 -39.15 5.55 12.89
CA VAL A 9 -38.30 5.04 13.96
C VAL A 9 -38.61 3.57 14.22
N LEU A 10 -37.60 2.78 14.55
CA LEU A 10 -37.71 1.38 14.97
C LEU A 10 -36.82 1.12 16.20
N TRP A 11 -37.31 0.35 17.16
CA TRP A 11 -36.55 -0.02 18.37
C TRP A 11 -35.55 -1.12 18.10
N PHE A 12 -34.45 -1.18 18.88
CA PHE A 12 -33.44 -2.22 18.68
C PHE A 12 -33.99 -3.65 18.86
N ASP A 13 -34.97 -3.87 19.73
CA ASP A 13 -35.63 -5.17 19.90
C ASP A 13 -36.57 -5.55 18.74
N GLU A 14 -36.91 -4.61 17.86
CA GLU A 14 -37.68 -4.85 16.64
C GLU A 14 -36.80 -5.15 15.43
N LEU A 15 -35.49 -4.90 15.52
CA LEU A 15 -34.53 -4.95 14.42
C LEU A 15 -33.78 -6.27 14.36
N HIS A 16 -33.53 -6.74 13.14
CA HIS A 16 -32.74 -7.93 12.87
C HIS A 16 -31.71 -7.67 11.78
N ARG A 17 -30.75 -8.58 11.62
CA ARG A 17 -29.69 -8.51 10.60
C ARG A 17 -30.20 -8.33 9.16
N LYS A 18 -31.42 -8.74 8.85
CA LYS A 18 -32.03 -8.58 7.51
C LYS A 18 -32.51 -7.14 7.21
N ASP A 19 -32.58 -6.29 8.22
CA ASP A 19 -33.18 -4.95 8.13
C ASP A 19 -32.17 -3.86 7.71
N VAL A 20 -31.01 -4.23 7.16
CA VAL A 20 -29.96 -3.30 6.69
C VAL A 20 -30.52 -2.22 5.76
N ASN A 21 -31.44 -2.57 4.86
CA ASN A 21 -32.05 -1.62 3.93
C ASN A 21 -32.97 -0.59 4.63
N LEU A 22 -33.47 -0.92 5.82
CA LEU A 22 -34.36 -0.04 6.58
C LEU A 22 -33.60 0.90 7.51
N VAL A 23 -32.52 0.42 8.13
CA VAL A 23 -31.84 1.15 9.22
C VAL A 23 -30.31 1.20 9.11
N GLY A 24 -29.72 0.73 8.02
CA GLY A 24 -28.26 0.60 7.91
C GLY A 24 -27.71 -0.57 8.71
N GLY A 25 -26.48 -0.98 8.40
CA GLY A 25 -25.97 -2.24 8.93
C GLY A 25 -25.52 -2.17 10.40
N LYS A 26 -24.95 -1.05 10.88
CA LYS A 26 -24.70 -0.83 12.32
C LYS A 26 -25.97 -0.97 13.16
N SER A 27 -27.04 -0.23 12.83
CA SER A 27 -28.31 -0.33 13.57
C SER A 27 -28.92 -1.73 13.48
N SER A 28 -28.81 -2.39 12.32
CA SER A 28 -29.29 -3.77 12.16
C SER A 28 -28.50 -4.78 13.01
N SER A 29 -27.19 -4.56 13.20
CA SER A 29 -26.32 -5.43 14.00
C SER A 29 -26.54 -5.21 15.50
N LEU A 30 -26.72 -3.95 15.92
CA LEU A 30 -27.15 -3.62 17.29
C LEU A 30 -28.51 -4.25 17.60
N GLY A 31 -29.44 -4.19 16.65
CA GLY A 31 -30.73 -4.83 16.75
C GLY A 31 -30.65 -6.35 16.86
N GLU A 32 -29.84 -6.99 16.01
CA GLU A 32 -29.62 -8.44 16.04
C GLU A 32 -29.08 -8.91 17.40
N MET A 33 -28.07 -8.22 17.94
CA MET A 33 -27.54 -8.55 19.26
C MET A 33 -28.55 -8.29 20.39
N THR A 34 -29.36 -7.23 20.29
CA THR A 34 -30.38 -6.90 21.31
C THR A 34 -31.56 -7.86 21.30
N SER A 35 -32.02 -8.27 20.11
CA SER A 35 -33.24 -9.07 19.93
C SER A 35 -32.99 -10.57 20.02
N SER A 36 -31.78 -11.04 19.68
CA SER A 36 -31.53 -12.46 19.38
C SER A 36 -30.37 -13.07 20.17
N MET A 37 -29.68 -12.30 21.03
CA MET A 37 -28.51 -12.76 21.78
C MET A 37 -28.56 -12.34 23.25
N ASP A 38 -27.83 -13.06 24.10
CA ASP A 38 -27.66 -12.74 25.54
C ASP A 38 -26.36 -11.97 25.79
N VAL A 39 -26.07 -10.97 24.96
CA VAL A 39 -24.91 -10.07 25.12
C VAL A 39 -25.36 -8.68 25.59
N PRO A 40 -24.60 -8.03 26.48
CA PRO A 40 -25.01 -6.74 27.03
C PRO A 40 -24.83 -5.63 26.00
N VAL A 41 -25.92 -5.22 25.34
CA VAL A 41 -25.95 -4.07 24.43
C VAL A 41 -26.71 -2.91 25.07
N PRO A 42 -26.19 -1.68 25.04
CA PRO A 42 -26.96 -0.51 25.48
C PRO A 42 -28.19 -0.33 24.60
N TYR A 43 -29.36 -0.21 25.23
CA TYR A 43 -30.65 -0.16 24.54
C TYR A 43 -30.83 1.16 23.76
N GLY A 44 -31.75 1.19 22.79
CA GLY A 44 -31.95 2.35 21.94
C GLY A 44 -32.95 2.12 20.81
N PHE A 45 -32.98 3.07 19.88
CA PHE A 45 -33.78 3.04 18.67
C PHE A 45 -33.00 3.62 17.49
N ALA A 46 -33.47 3.40 16.26
CA ALA A 46 -32.88 3.97 15.06
C ALA A 46 -33.93 4.70 14.22
N THR A 47 -33.54 5.79 13.57
CA THR A 47 -34.35 6.35 12.47
C THR A 47 -34.25 5.47 11.24
N THR A 48 -35.24 5.51 10.37
CA THR A 48 -35.25 4.68 9.15
C THR A 48 -34.69 5.44 7.94
N ALA A 49 -34.23 4.71 6.93
CA ALA A 49 -33.88 5.25 5.62
C ALA A 49 -35.03 6.06 4.99
N ARG A 50 -36.27 5.64 5.25
CA ARG A 50 -37.47 6.39 4.86
C ARG A 50 -37.55 7.75 5.56
N ALA A 51 -37.23 7.84 6.85
CA ALA A 51 -37.24 9.11 7.58
C ALA A 51 -36.28 10.13 6.95
N TYR A 52 -35.08 9.69 6.59
CA TYR A 52 -34.12 10.52 5.84
C TYR A 52 -34.68 10.97 4.48
N GLN A 53 -35.21 10.04 3.68
CA GLN A 53 -35.80 10.36 2.38
C GLN A 53 -36.98 11.34 2.51
N TYR A 54 -37.81 11.17 3.54
CA TYR A 54 -38.93 12.05 3.83
C TYR A 54 -38.46 13.46 4.17
N PHE A 55 -37.42 13.60 5.02
CA PHE A 55 -36.79 14.87 5.32
C PHE A 55 -36.26 15.57 4.05
N MET A 56 -35.49 14.86 3.22
CA MET A 56 -34.90 15.42 2.01
C MET A 56 -35.95 15.87 0.99
N HIS A 57 -37.07 15.15 0.89
CA HIS A 57 -38.17 15.48 -0.01
C HIS A 57 -39.02 16.65 0.49
N GLN A 58 -39.46 16.66 1.75
CA GLN A 58 -40.33 17.71 2.30
C GLN A 58 -39.66 19.08 2.37
N THR A 59 -38.34 19.11 2.58
CA THR A 59 -37.55 20.35 2.64
C THR A 59 -37.16 20.87 1.26
N GLY A 60 -37.39 20.08 0.19
CA GLY A 60 -36.91 20.37 -1.17
C GLY A 60 -35.37 20.37 -1.28
N LEU A 61 -34.66 19.80 -0.28
CA LEU A 61 -33.21 19.72 -0.28
C LEU A 61 -32.70 18.70 -1.29
N ASN A 62 -33.47 17.65 -1.59
CA ASN A 62 -33.06 16.62 -2.54
C ASN A 62 -32.60 17.23 -3.88
N ASP A 63 -33.43 18.07 -4.49
CA ASP A 63 -33.14 18.69 -5.79
C ASP A 63 -31.99 19.71 -5.72
N LYS A 64 -31.91 20.46 -4.61
CA LYS A 64 -30.85 21.46 -4.39
C LYS A 64 -29.49 20.81 -4.21
N VAL A 65 -29.42 19.75 -3.40
CA VAL A 65 -28.20 18.99 -3.17
C VAL A 65 -27.73 18.33 -4.45
N ASN A 66 -28.64 17.73 -5.22
CA ASN A 66 -28.30 17.17 -6.54
C ASN A 66 -27.75 18.23 -7.49
N SER A 67 -28.39 19.40 -7.57
CA SER A 67 -27.93 20.50 -8.42
C SER A 67 -26.53 21.01 -8.03
N LEU A 68 -26.25 21.09 -6.72
CA LEU A 68 -24.92 21.49 -6.23
C LEU A 68 -23.86 20.44 -6.54
N LEU A 69 -24.17 19.15 -6.35
CA LEU A 69 -23.27 18.06 -6.71
C LEU A 69 -22.99 18.05 -8.23
N GLU A 70 -24.02 18.24 -9.07
CA GLU A 70 -23.88 18.35 -10.52
C GLU A 70 -23.08 19.59 -10.97
N SER A 71 -23.00 20.63 -10.13
CA SER A 71 -22.25 21.85 -10.44
C SER A 71 -20.73 21.71 -10.23
N ILE A 72 -20.28 20.65 -9.56
CA ILE A 72 -18.86 20.36 -9.38
C ILE A 72 -18.28 19.97 -10.74
N SER A 73 -17.44 20.82 -11.28
CA SER A 73 -16.80 20.63 -12.59
C SER A 73 -15.62 19.66 -12.53
N ASP A 74 -14.91 19.64 -11.39
CA ASP A 74 -13.81 18.73 -11.14
C ASP A 74 -13.83 18.24 -9.67
N TYR A 75 -14.21 16.98 -9.47
CA TYR A 75 -14.16 16.33 -8.16
C TYR A 75 -12.72 16.02 -7.67
N GLU A 76 -11.68 16.21 -8.52
CA GLU A 76 -10.26 16.17 -8.12
C GLU A 76 -9.77 17.51 -7.56
N ASN A 77 -10.49 18.60 -7.82
CA ASN A 77 -10.19 19.89 -7.24
C ASN A 77 -10.66 19.92 -5.78
N SER A 78 -9.69 19.80 -4.85
CA SER A 78 -9.98 19.75 -3.41
C SER A 78 -10.74 20.98 -2.91
N ASP A 79 -10.44 22.16 -3.45
CA ASP A 79 -11.04 23.42 -2.98
C ASP A 79 -12.49 23.56 -3.45
N GLU A 80 -12.78 23.13 -4.68
CA GLU A 80 -14.14 23.12 -5.26
C GLU A 80 -15.03 22.09 -4.57
N LEU A 81 -14.52 20.87 -4.38
CA LEU A 81 -15.21 19.81 -3.65
C LEU A 81 -15.50 20.21 -2.21
N HIS A 82 -14.50 20.74 -1.50
CA HIS A 82 -14.66 21.16 -0.11
C HIS A 82 -15.74 22.22 0.03
N LYS A 83 -15.69 23.26 -0.81
CA LYS A 83 -16.66 24.35 -0.81
C LYS A 83 -18.09 23.87 -1.08
N THR A 84 -18.28 23.01 -2.09
CA THR A 84 -19.62 22.50 -2.43
C THR A 84 -20.16 21.55 -1.35
N CYS A 85 -19.32 20.69 -0.79
CA CYS A 85 -19.73 19.79 0.28
C CYS A 85 -20.05 20.55 1.58
N GLU A 86 -19.28 21.59 1.90
CA GLU A 86 -19.58 22.50 3.02
C GLU A 86 -20.92 23.22 2.81
N GLU A 87 -21.19 23.72 1.61
CA GLU A 87 -22.48 24.34 1.26
C GLU A 87 -23.66 23.37 1.43
N ILE A 88 -23.54 22.14 0.94
CA ILE A 88 -24.56 21.09 1.10
C ILE A 88 -24.82 20.78 2.58
N ARG A 89 -23.76 20.60 3.38
CA ARG A 89 -23.90 20.32 4.82
C ARG A 89 -24.60 21.47 5.54
N ASN A 90 -24.24 22.71 5.22
CA ASN A 90 -24.88 23.90 5.79
C ASN A 90 -26.36 24.01 5.38
N LEU A 91 -26.73 23.64 4.16
CA LEU A 91 -28.13 23.59 3.72
C LEU A 91 -28.94 22.55 4.50
N ILE A 92 -28.37 21.36 4.72
CA ILE A 92 -29.03 20.29 5.47
C ILE A 92 -29.21 20.70 6.93
N VAL A 93 -28.17 21.23 7.58
CA VAL A 93 -28.23 21.66 8.99
C VAL A 93 -29.13 22.90 9.15
N GLY A 94 -29.19 23.79 8.17
CA GLY A 94 -30.02 24.99 8.19
C GLY A 94 -31.50 24.77 7.87
N ALA A 95 -31.89 23.60 7.37
CA ALA A 95 -33.28 23.30 7.06
C ALA A 95 -34.12 22.98 8.31
N THR A 96 -35.41 23.30 8.26
CA THR A 96 -36.34 22.95 9.34
C THR A 96 -36.80 21.50 9.18
N MET A 97 -36.54 20.66 10.18
CA MET A 97 -37.06 19.28 10.24
C MET A 97 -38.60 19.28 10.15
N PRO A 98 -39.21 18.43 9.29
CA PRO A 98 -40.66 18.25 9.28
C PRO A 98 -41.20 17.94 10.68
N ILE A 99 -42.26 18.64 11.08
CA ILE A 99 -42.77 18.62 12.48
C ILE A 99 -43.17 17.21 12.90
N ASP A 100 -43.82 16.47 12.02
CA ASP A 100 -44.24 15.08 12.25
C ASP A 100 -43.04 14.13 12.45
N LEU A 101 -41.97 14.29 11.66
CA LEU A 101 -40.74 13.52 11.84
C LEU A 101 -40.00 13.89 13.14
N ALA A 102 -39.94 15.19 13.45
CA ALA A 102 -39.35 15.65 14.71
C ALA A 102 -40.13 15.09 15.91
N ASP A 103 -41.46 15.16 15.88
CA ASP A 103 -42.32 14.63 16.94
C ASP A 103 -42.17 13.12 17.12
N ASP A 104 -42.04 12.35 16.04
CA ASP A 104 -41.76 10.91 16.11
C ASP A 104 -40.43 10.59 16.82
N ILE A 105 -39.36 11.34 16.52
CA ILE A 105 -38.05 11.17 17.15
C ILE A 105 -38.10 11.58 18.63
N LYS A 106 -38.73 12.72 18.94
CA LYS A 106 -38.88 13.21 20.31
C LYS A 106 -39.68 12.24 21.16
N LYS A 107 -40.79 11.73 20.62
CA LYS A 107 -41.60 10.71 21.28
C LYS A 107 -40.81 9.43 21.54
N ALA A 108 -40.03 8.95 20.58
CA ALA A 108 -39.18 7.77 20.79
C ALA A 108 -38.12 8.01 21.89
N TYR A 109 -37.56 9.23 21.99
CA TYR A 109 -36.64 9.58 23.06
C TYR A 109 -37.32 9.68 24.45
N ALA A 110 -38.54 10.23 24.50
CA ALA A 110 -39.35 10.23 25.72
C ALA A 110 -39.72 8.79 26.14
N ASP A 111 -40.17 7.96 25.21
CA ASP A 111 -40.48 6.54 25.45
C ASP A 111 -39.22 5.76 25.89
N LEU A 112 -38.02 6.14 25.40
CA LEU A 112 -36.74 5.55 25.84
C LEU A 112 -36.46 5.89 27.31
N SER A 113 -36.77 7.12 27.71
CA SER A 113 -36.67 7.57 29.11
C SER A 113 -37.53 6.70 30.03
N ASP A 114 -38.78 6.45 29.63
CA ASP A 114 -39.72 5.62 30.39
C ASP A 114 -39.29 4.15 30.43
N LYS A 115 -38.87 3.58 29.29
CA LYS A 115 -38.40 2.18 29.19
C LYS A 115 -37.16 1.93 30.05
N MET A 116 -36.25 2.89 30.13
CA MET A 116 -35.01 2.78 30.90
C MET A 116 -35.16 3.26 32.35
N GLY A 117 -36.31 3.84 32.71
CA GLY A 117 -36.53 4.44 34.03
C GLY A 117 -35.58 5.59 34.35
N GLN A 118 -35.11 6.32 33.33
CA GLN A 118 -34.16 7.42 33.44
C GLN A 118 -34.75 8.67 32.78
N THR A 119 -34.99 9.72 33.57
CA THR A 119 -35.44 10.99 33.02
C THR A 119 -34.32 11.62 32.19
N ASP A 120 -34.59 11.90 30.93
CA ASP A 120 -33.72 12.67 30.02
C ASP A 120 -32.31 12.04 29.91
N PRO A 121 -32.24 10.79 29.39
CA PRO A 121 -31.03 9.98 29.41
C PRO A 121 -29.98 10.50 28.42
N PHE A 122 -28.71 10.34 28.78
CA PHE A 122 -27.62 10.59 27.83
C PHE A 122 -27.56 9.51 26.77
N VAL A 123 -27.50 9.91 25.50
CA VAL A 123 -27.43 9.02 24.35
C VAL A 123 -26.20 9.32 23.48
N ALA A 124 -25.75 8.31 22.76
CA ALA A 124 -24.84 8.41 21.63
C ALA A 124 -25.67 8.31 20.34
N ILE A 125 -25.38 9.19 19.40
CA ILE A 125 -26.04 9.22 18.10
C ILE A 125 -25.00 8.87 17.06
N ARG A 126 -25.20 7.73 16.39
CA ARG A 126 -24.25 7.19 15.41
C ARG A 126 -24.91 7.06 14.05
N SER A 127 -24.19 7.49 13.04
CA SER A 127 -24.55 7.29 11.65
C SER A 127 -24.51 5.80 11.28
N SER A 128 -25.57 5.33 10.60
CA SER A 128 -25.72 3.98 10.07
C SER A 128 -26.26 4.06 8.65
N ALA A 129 -25.37 4.05 7.65
CA ALA A 129 -25.82 4.14 6.26
C ALA A 129 -26.35 2.79 5.74
N THR A 130 -27.34 2.82 4.85
CA THR A 130 -27.84 1.61 4.16
C THR A 130 -26.79 0.96 3.26
N ALA A 131 -25.73 1.71 2.92
CA ALA A 131 -24.59 1.24 2.14
C ALA A 131 -23.36 0.89 2.99
N GLU A 132 -23.37 1.17 4.31
CA GLU A 132 -22.18 1.09 5.18
C GLU A 132 -21.61 -0.32 5.35
N ASP A 133 -22.47 -1.34 5.20
CA ASP A 133 -22.16 -2.75 5.43
C ASP A 133 -22.37 -3.63 4.18
N LEU A 134 -22.31 -3.03 2.97
CA LEU A 134 -22.28 -3.79 1.73
C LEU A 134 -20.96 -4.63 1.67
N PRO A 135 -20.97 -5.88 1.16
CA PRO A 135 -19.82 -6.78 1.20
C PRO A 135 -18.49 -6.25 0.62
N ASN A 136 -18.55 -5.18 -0.18
CA ASN A 136 -17.44 -4.53 -0.87
C ASN A 136 -17.22 -3.05 -0.47
N ALA A 137 -17.99 -2.51 0.48
CA ALA A 137 -17.85 -1.12 0.90
C ALA A 137 -17.77 -1.05 2.43
N SER A 138 -16.61 -0.67 2.96
CA SER A 138 -16.42 -0.40 4.39
C SER A 138 -16.29 1.11 4.55
N PHE A 139 -17.34 1.79 5.02
CA PHE A 139 -17.34 3.23 5.29
C PHE A 139 -16.68 3.58 6.64
N ALA A 140 -15.77 2.73 7.13
CA ALA A 140 -15.20 2.81 8.46
C ALA A 140 -14.55 4.18 8.74
N GLY A 141 -15.01 4.84 9.81
CA GLY A 141 -14.45 6.10 10.31
C GLY A 141 -14.71 7.34 9.44
N GLN A 142 -15.60 7.28 8.44
CA GLN A 142 -15.86 8.40 7.52
C GLN A 142 -17.08 9.26 7.91
N GLN A 143 -17.90 8.82 8.87
CA GLN A 143 -19.15 9.45 9.25
C GLN A 143 -19.14 9.86 10.74
N GLU A 144 -19.86 10.93 11.07
CA GLU A 144 -19.81 11.53 12.41
C GLU A 144 -20.59 10.69 13.43
N SER A 145 -20.07 10.64 14.66
CA SER A 145 -20.72 10.10 15.85
C SER A 145 -20.74 11.18 16.93
N TYR A 146 -21.89 11.41 17.53
CA TYR A 146 -22.04 12.40 18.59
C TYR A 146 -22.25 11.68 19.92
N LEU A 147 -21.36 11.93 20.87
CA LEU A 147 -21.38 11.29 22.18
C LEU A 147 -21.95 12.25 23.23
N ASN A 148 -22.59 11.67 24.25
CA ASN A 148 -23.03 12.39 25.45
C ASN A 148 -24.06 13.50 25.13
N ILE A 149 -25.08 13.16 24.33
CA ILE A 149 -26.19 14.02 23.92
C ILE A 149 -27.39 13.84 24.84
N ARG A 150 -28.14 14.91 25.12
CA ARG A 150 -29.29 14.91 26.03
C ARG A 150 -30.32 15.95 25.61
N GLY A 151 -31.60 15.67 25.84
CA GLY A 151 -32.71 16.56 25.51
C GLY A 151 -33.28 16.32 24.12
N GLU A 152 -34.62 16.32 24.04
CA GLU A 152 -35.39 16.05 22.82
C GLU A 152 -34.95 16.90 21.61
N ASP A 153 -34.78 18.20 21.79
CA ASP A 153 -34.39 19.11 20.71
C ASP A 153 -32.95 18.86 20.23
N ASP A 154 -32.01 18.59 21.15
CA ASP A 154 -30.62 18.31 20.77
C ASP A 154 -30.52 16.95 20.06
N VAL A 155 -31.29 15.95 20.47
CA VAL A 155 -31.37 14.65 19.77
C VAL A 155 -31.83 14.85 18.32
N VAL A 156 -32.90 15.63 18.09
CA VAL A 156 -33.37 15.93 16.72
C VAL A 156 -32.30 16.67 15.92
N ASN A 157 -31.65 17.67 16.51
CA ASN A 157 -30.58 18.44 15.86
C ASN A 157 -29.39 17.55 15.48
N ARG A 158 -28.96 16.65 16.36
CA ARG A 158 -27.84 15.73 16.11
C ARG A 158 -28.20 14.64 15.10
N VAL A 159 -29.44 14.17 15.05
CA VAL A 159 -29.93 13.31 13.97
C VAL A 159 -29.84 14.03 12.62
N GLN A 160 -30.20 15.31 12.56
CA GLN A 160 -30.06 16.12 11.35
C GLN A 160 -28.59 16.35 10.94
N GLN A 161 -27.70 16.56 11.91
CA GLN A 161 -26.26 16.62 11.65
C GLN A 161 -25.72 15.26 11.18
N CYS A 162 -26.20 14.13 11.72
CA CYS A 162 -25.90 12.83 11.14
C CYS A 162 -26.33 12.78 9.66
N TYR A 163 -27.54 13.22 9.31
CA TYR A 163 -27.98 13.29 7.92
C TYR A 163 -27.07 14.13 7.02
N SER A 164 -26.52 15.24 7.53
CA SER A 164 -25.56 16.06 6.78
C SER A 164 -24.20 15.38 6.62
N SER A 165 -23.77 14.55 7.59
CA SER A 165 -22.52 13.78 7.53
C SER A 165 -22.45 12.80 6.36
N LEU A 166 -23.61 12.50 5.74
CA LEU A 166 -23.62 11.80 4.46
C LEU A 166 -22.77 12.58 3.45
N PHE A 167 -22.78 13.91 3.44
CA PHE A 167 -22.09 14.76 2.45
C PHE A 167 -20.78 15.37 2.97
N THR A 168 -20.02 14.66 3.81
CA THR A 168 -18.60 15.01 4.05
C THR A 168 -17.80 14.88 2.75
N ASP A 169 -16.71 15.62 2.63
CA ASP A 169 -15.89 15.66 1.41
C ASP A 169 -15.45 14.26 1.00
N ARG A 170 -14.98 13.48 1.99
CA ARG A 170 -14.56 12.08 1.81
C ARG A 170 -15.73 11.19 1.38
N ALA A 171 -16.90 11.31 2.01
CA ALA A 171 -18.07 10.49 1.68
C ALA A 171 -18.66 10.84 0.32
N THR A 172 -18.68 12.13 -0.05
CA THR A 172 -19.15 12.62 -1.35
C THR A 172 -18.22 12.21 -2.48
N TYR A 173 -16.91 12.41 -2.30
CA TYR A 173 -15.87 12.00 -3.24
C TYR A 173 -15.86 10.49 -3.46
N TYR A 174 -15.93 9.71 -2.37
CA TYR A 174 -15.99 8.27 -2.45
C TYR A 174 -17.24 7.81 -3.22
N ARG A 175 -18.43 8.34 -2.90
CA ARG A 175 -19.65 8.00 -3.65
C ARG A 175 -19.58 8.38 -5.11
N HIS A 176 -19.02 9.55 -5.42
CA HIS A 176 -18.83 9.99 -6.81
C HIS A 176 -17.92 9.00 -7.57
N LYS A 177 -16.87 8.50 -6.92
CA LYS A 177 -15.93 7.55 -7.52
C LYS A 177 -16.44 6.14 -7.66
N GLN A 178 -17.20 5.67 -6.68
CA GLN A 178 -17.94 4.43 -6.79
C GLN A 178 -19.11 4.50 -7.78
N HIS A 179 -19.37 5.66 -8.39
CA HIS A 179 -20.56 5.94 -9.19
C HIS A 179 -21.88 5.58 -8.49
N PHE A 180 -21.91 5.67 -7.16
CA PHE A 180 -23.14 5.48 -6.40
C PHE A 180 -24.04 6.69 -6.63
N PRO A 181 -25.28 6.51 -7.15
CA PRO A 181 -26.20 7.62 -7.31
C PRO A 181 -26.46 8.25 -5.94
N HIS A 182 -26.15 9.54 -5.81
CA HIS A 182 -26.32 10.28 -4.55
C HIS A 182 -27.76 10.15 -4.01
N GLU A 183 -28.74 10.07 -4.92
CA GLU A 183 -30.16 9.91 -4.65
C GLU A 183 -30.57 8.55 -4.04
N LYS A 184 -29.72 7.52 -4.16
CA LYS A 184 -30.04 6.16 -3.72
C LYS A 184 -29.48 5.82 -2.33
N VAL A 185 -28.65 6.69 -1.76
CA VAL A 185 -28.04 6.45 -0.45
C VAL A 185 -28.84 7.16 0.61
N ALA A 186 -29.31 6.40 1.60
CA ALA A 186 -30.01 6.93 2.76
C ALA A 186 -29.19 6.65 4.02
N LEU A 187 -29.35 7.53 5.01
CA LEU A 187 -28.73 7.39 6.31
C LEU A 187 -29.78 7.15 7.38
N SER A 188 -29.53 6.17 8.23
CA SER A 188 -30.21 5.99 9.51
C SER A 188 -29.31 6.51 10.63
N ALA A 189 -29.91 7.03 11.69
CA ALA A 189 -29.20 7.42 12.90
C ALA A 189 -29.58 6.45 14.02
N ALA A 190 -28.61 5.76 14.61
CA ALA A 190 -28.76 4.95 15.81
C ALA A 190 -28.66 5.84 17.04
N ILE A 191 -29.73 5.93 17.82
CA ILE A 191 -29.81 6.64 19.10
C ILE A 191 -29.74 5.59 20.21
N GLN A 192 -28.58 5.49 20.83
CA GLN A 192 -28.24 4.44 21.79
C GLN A 192 -27.93 5.04 23.17
N MET A 193 -28.34 4.38 24.25
CA MET A 193 -27.96 4.75 25.61
C MET A 193 -26.44 4.87 25.77
N MET A 194 -25.98 5.99 26.33
CA MET A 194 -24.56 6.26 26.50
C MET A 194 -23.99 5.41 27.65
N VAL A 195 -22.88 4.71 27.40
CA VAL A 195 -22.09 4.04 28.45
C VAL A 195 -21.10 5.04 29.04
N PHE A 196 -20.99 5.10 30.36
CA PHE A 196 -20.18 6.10 31.05
C PHE A 196 -18.77 5.52 31.22
N SER A 197 -18.08 5.32 30.10
CA SER A 197 -16.89 4.48 30.02
C SER A 197 -15.73 5.03 30.84
N LYS A 198 -15.19 4.22 31.75
CA LYS A 198 -13.86 4.43 32.36
C LYS A 198 -12.74 3.71 31.60
N ALA A 199 -13.11 2.72 30.80
CA ALA A 199 -12.25 2.06 29.85
C ALA A 199 -13.07 1.64 28.63
N SER A 200 -12.42 1.55 27.49
CA SER A 200 -13.04 1.10 26.24
C SER A 200 -11.98 0.51 25.32
N GLY A 201 -12.41 -0.12 24.25
CA GLY A 201 -11.47 -0.81 23.38
C GLY A 201 -12.11 -1.48 22.19
N ILE A 202 -11.25 -2.12 21.42
CA ILE A 202 -11.61 -2.95 20.28
C ILE A 202 -11.17 -4.38 20.55
N MET A 203 -11.92 -5.34 20.01
CA MET A 203 -11.54 -6.75 20.10
C MET A 203 -11.89 -7.50 18.82
N PHE A 204 -10.99 -8.41 18.46
CA PHE A 204 -11.11 -9.27 17.30
C PHE A 204 -11.20 -10.72 17.74
N SER A 205 -12.16 -11.45 17.19
CA SER A 205 -12.26 -12.89 17.41
C SER A 205 -11.25 -13.70 16.57
N VAL A 206 -10.13 -13.12 16.14
CA VAL A 206 -9.03 -13.75 15.39
C VAL A 206 -7.78 -12.89 15.56
N ASN A 207 -6.58 -13.47 15.53
CA ASN A 207 -5.37 -12.66 15.45
C ASN A 207 -5.25 -12.05 14.04
N VAL A 208 -5.51 -10.75 13.93
CA VAL A 208 -5.55 -10.04 12.65
C VAL A 208 -4.19 -9.92 11.96
N ALA A 209 -3.07 -10.02 12.70
CA ALA A 209 -1.72 -9.88 12.15
C ALA A 209 -1.25 -11.11 11.36
N ASN A 210 -1.67 -12.31 11.77
CA ASN A 210 -1.20 -13.57 11.19
C ASN A 210 -2.32 -14.56 10.83
N GLY A 211 -3.56 -14.28 11.21
CA GLY A 211 -4.73 -15.10 10.93
C GLY A 211 -4.91 -16.30 11.85
N ASP A 212 -4.22 -16.33 13.00
CA ASP A 212 -4.39 -17.39 13.98
C ASP A 212 -5.79 -17.34 14.59
N GLU A 213 -6.64 -18.27 14.15
CA GLU A 213 -8.02 -18.40 14.59
C GLU A 213 -8.19 -18.98 15.98
N SER A 214 -7.12 -19.53 16.57
CA SER A 214 -7.11 -20.03 17.94
C SER A 214 -7.06 -18.91 18.97
N LYS A 215 -6.87 -17.65 18.53
CA LYS A 215 -6.66 -16.48 19.40
C LYS A 215 -7.77 -15.44 19.28
N ILE A 216 -8.02 -14.74 20.38
CA ILE A 216 -8.80 -13.50 20.46
C ILE A 216 -7.82 -12.39 20.83
N VAL A 217 -7.91 -11.25 20.15
CA VAL A 217 -7.10 -10.06 20.44
C VAL A 217 -8.00 -9.02 21.06
N ILE A 218 -7.59 -8.43 22.18
CA ILE A 218 -8.32 -7.37 22.89
C ILE A 218 -7.34 -6.23 23.14
N ASP A 219 -7.71 -5.04 22.67
CA ASP A 219 -6.96 -3.80 22.89
C ASP A 219 -7.76 -2.85 23.77
N ALA A 220 -7.13 -2.26 24.80
CA ALA A 220 -7.83 -1.45 25.81
C ALA A 220 -7.16 -0.09 26.05
N ILE A 221 -7.99 0.95 26.17
CA ILE A 221 -7.60 2.31 26.58
C ILE A 221 -8.46 2.84 27.73
N TYR A 222 -7.94 3.82 28.46
CA TYR A 222 -8.70 4.61 29.43
C TYR A 222 -9.72 5.54 28.74
N GLY A 223 -10.86 5.77 29.39
CA GLY A 223 -11.90 6.67 28.90
C GLY A 223 -12.72 6.12 27.71
N LEU A 224 -13.15 7.03 26.84
CA LEU A 224 -13.99 6.79 25.66
C LEU A 224 -13.19 6.26 24.45
N GLY A 225 -13.80 5.40 23.65
CA GLY A 225 -13.13 4.59 22.61
C GLY A 225 -12.73 5.34 21.34
N GLU A 226 -12.96 6.65 21.27
CA GLU A 226 -12.66 7.43 20.07
C GLU A 226 -11.15 7.53 19.80
N TYR A 227 -10.33 7.56 20.85
CA TYR A 227 -8.88 7.75 20.73
C TYR A 227 -8.12 6.53 20.23
N ILE A 228 -8.66 5.31 20.43
CA ILE A 228 -8.09 4.10 19.85
C ILE A 228 -8.41 4.01 18.35
N VAL A 229 -9.62 4.44 17.93
CA VAL A 229 -10.01 4.47 16.51
C VAL A 229 -9.20 5.53 15.74
N LEU A 230 -8.90 6.68 16.35
CA LEU A 230 -8.08 7.74 15.76
C LEU A 230 -6.56 7.50 15.84
N GLY A 231 -6.12 6.43 16.51
CA GLY A 231 -4.69 6.12 16.69
C GLY A 231 -3.94 7.13 17.57
N LYS A 232 -4.64 7.90 18.41
CA LYS A 232 -4.07 8.95 19.27
C LYS A 232 -3.42 8.40 20.54
N VAL A 233 -3.86 7.22 20.99
CA VAL A 233 -3.32 6.52 22.16
C VAL A 233 -2.92 5.10 21.75
N THR A 234 -1.73 4.66 22.18
CA THR A 234 -1.31 3.25 22.03
C THR A 234 -1.98 2.40 23.12
N PRO A 235 -2.77 1.38 22.76
CA PRO A 235 -3.53 0.60 23.73
C PRO A 235 -2.67 -0.42 24.48
N ASP A 236 -3.19 -0.91 25.60
CA ASP A 236 -2.77 -2.19 26.16
C ASP A 236 -3.22 -3.31 25.23
N HIS A 237 -2.37 -4.33 25.02
CA HIS A 237 -2.62 -5.44 24.11
C HIS A 237 -2.70 -6.77 24.85
N PHE A 238 -3.79 -7.51 24.63
CA PHE A 238 -4.02 -8.82 25.22
C PHE A 238 -4.33 -9.85 24.14
N VAL A 239 -3.70 -11.02 24.22
CA VAL A 239 -4.03 -12.18 23.38
C VAL A 239 -4.55 -13.30 24.27
N VAL A 240 -5.75 -13.78 23.99
CA VAL A 240 -6.43 -14.86 24.72
C VAL A 240 -6.52 -16.10 23.84
N ASP A 241 -6.18 -17.25 24.39
CA ASP A 241 -6.38 -18.53 23.73
C ASP A 241 -7.85 -19.00 23.85
N LYS A 242 -8.53 -19.20 22.72
CA LYS A 242 -9.98 -19.51 22.67
C LYS A 242 -10.37 -20.84 23.29
N GLN A 243 -9.44 -21.79 23.33
CA GLN A 243 -9.71 -23.14 23.84
C GLN A 243 -9.56 -23.17 25.36
N SER A 244 -8.44 -22.65 25.87
CA SER A 244 -8.15 -22.66 27.30
C SER A 244 -8.74 -21.47 28.06
N MET A 245 -9.20 -20.42 27.36
CA MET A 245 -9.66 -19.15 27.93
C MET A 245 -8.62 -18.54 28.88
N LYS A 246 -7.35 -18.59 28.47
CA LYS A 246 -6.22 -18.01 29.21
C LYS A 246 -5.57 -16.91 28.39
N ILE A 247 -5.13 -15.86 29.08
CA ILE A 247 -4.29 -14.81 28.50
C ILE A 247 -2.92 -15.43 28.22
N VAL A 248 -2.50 -15.44 26.96
CA VAL A 248 -1.21 -15.99 26.51
C VAL A 248 -0.19 -14.90 26.21
N GLU A 249 -0.65 -13.67 25.96
CA GLU A 249 0.18 -12.50 25.78
C GLU A 249 -0.47 -11.29 26.44
N LYS A 250 0.35 -10.46 27.09
CA LYS A 250 -0.08 -9.25 27.80
C LYS A 250 1.03 -8.20 27.66
N ASN A 251 0.74 -7.11 26.96
CA ASN A 251 1.64 -5.98 26.78
C ASN A 251 0.95 -4.72 27.30
N ILE A 252 1.50 -4.12 28.36
CA ILE A 252 0.93 -2.95 29.03
C ILE A 252 1.75 -1.72 28.65
N ILE A 253 1.08 -0.72 28.10
CA ILE A 253 1.72 0.47 27.55
C ILE A 253 1.36 1.68 28.40
N LYS A 254 2.31 2.61 28.54
CA LYS A 254 2.07 3.82 29.30
C LYS A 254 1.09 4.75 28.56
N GLN A 255 -0.10 4.99 29.12
CA GLN A 255 -1.15 5.82 28.49
C GLN A 255 -1.25 7.20 29.16
N PRO A 256 -0.80 8.30 28.52
CA PRO A 256 -0.72 9.60 29.17
C PRO A 256 -2.02 10.41 29.18
N VAL A 257 -2.94 10.13 28.25
CA VAL A 257 -4.18 10.91 28.04
C VAL A 257 -5.38 10.00 27.82
N GLU A 258 -6.56 10.47 28.20
CA GLU A 258 -7.85 9.81 27.99
C GLU A 258 -8.91 10.83 27.55
N LEU A 259 -9.94 10.34 26.84
CA LEU A 259 -11.12 11.14 26.49
C LEU A 259 -12.25 10.84 27.46
N ILE A 260 -12.76 11.86 28.15
CA ILE A 260 -13.84 11.70 29.14
C ILE A 260 -15.07 12.51 28.75
N ARG A 261 -16.19 12.19 29.38
CA ARG A 261 -17.44 12.94 29.23
C ARG A 261 -17.38 14.26 29.99
N ASP A 262 -18.03 15.29 29.46
CA ASP A 262 -18.40 16.47 30.23
C ASP A 262 -19.72 16.22 30.99
N SER A 263 -19.87 16.79 32.18
CA SER A 263 -21.09 16.70 32.97
C SER A 263 -22.26 17.47 32.34
N THR A 264 -21.98 18.41 31.45
CA THR A 264 -22.99 19.25 30.79
C THR A 264 -23.34 18.82 29.35
N GLY A 265 -22.60 17.87 28.77
CA GLY A 265 -22.77 17.38 27.39
C GLY A 265 -21.48 17.47 26.59
N GLY A 266 -21.25 16.51 25.68
CA GLY A 266 -19.99 16.42 24.90
C GLY A 266 -18.83 15.74 25.63
N THR A 267 -17.61 15.88 25.08
CA THR A 267 -16.38 15.19 25.53
C THR A 267 -15.22 16.15 25.71
N LYS A 268 -14.24 15.79 26.55
CA LYS A 268 -13.00 16.55 26.76
C LYS A 268 -11.81 15.62 27.01
N GLU A 269 -10.64 16.05 26.56
CA GLU A 269 -9.38 15.36 26.87
C GLU A 269 -8.94 15.67 28.30
N GLN A 270 -8.39 14.67 28.98
CA GLN A 270 -7.75 14.80 30.29
C GLN A 270 -6.49 13.95 30.36
N GLU A 271 -5.52 14.36 31.18
CA GLU A 271 -4.39 13.52 31.56
C GLU A 271 -4.85 12.37 32.47
N VAL A 272 -4.35 11.17 32.17
CA VAL A 272 -4.51 10.00 33.04
C VAL A 272 -3.58 10.19 34.26
N PRO A 273 -4.04 9.99 35.51
CA PRO A 273 -3.17 10.09 36.69
C PRO A 273 -1.91 9.23 36.56
N GLU A 274 -0.73 9.77 36.89
CA GLU A 274 0.57 9.09 36.69
C GLU A 274 0.62 7.67 37.29
N GLU A 275 -0.05 7.47 38.42
CA GLU A 275 -0.15 6.19 39.12
C GLU A 275 -0.94 5.12 38.33
N LEU A 276 -1.81 5.53 37.41
CA LEU A 276 -2.61 4.65 36.55
C LEU A 276 -1.96 4.42 35.18
N GLN A 277 -1.13 5.35 34.68
CA GLN A 277 -0.66 5.31 33.28
C GLN A 277 0.07 4.01 32.90
N GLY A 278 0.68 3.29 33.83
CA GLY A 278 1.36 2.00 33.58
C GLY A 278 0.67 0.78 34.21
N GLN A 279 -0.56 0.94 34.70
CA GLN A 279 -1.37 -0.17 35.19
C GLN A 279 -2.22 -0.75 34.05
N PRO A 280 -2.56 -2.04 34.10
CA PRO A 280 -3.44 -2.63 33.09
C PRO A 280 -4.82 -1.96 33.15
N VAL A 281 -5.29 -1.47 32.00
CA VAL A 281 -6.60 -0.81 31.85
C VAL A 281 -7.75 -1.72 32.27
N LEU A 282 -7.63 -3.03 31.98
CA LEU A 282 -8.61 -4.06 32.33
C LEU A 282 -8.01 -5.09 33.29
N THR A 283 -8.84 -5.63 34.18
CA THR A 283 -8.46 -6.80 34.98
C THR A 283 -8.48 -8.06 34.14
N ASP A 284 -7.69 -9.06 34.51
CA ASP A 284 -7.66 -10.35 33.79
C ASP A 284 -9.06 -10.99 33.74
N SER A 285 -9.88 -10.85 34.78
CA SER A 285 -11.26 -11.34 34.78
C SER A 285 -12.14 -10.65 33.74
N GLN A 286 -11.96 -9.34 33.54
CA GLN A 286 -12.70 -8.56 32.52
C GLN A 286 -12.23 -8.92 31.11
N VAL A 287 -10.94 -9.16 30.90
CA VAL A 287 -10.40 -9.65 29.62
C VAL A 287 -11.00 -11.01 29.26
N ILE A 288 -11.11 -11.92 30.24
CA ILE A 288 -11.75 -13.23 30.01
C ILE A 288 -13.26 -13.11 29.79
N GLU A 289 -13.95 -12.20 30.47
CA GLU A 289 -15.37 -11.92 30.23
C GLU A 289 -15.62 -11.42 28.80
N LEU A 290 -14.82 -10.45 28.32
CA LEU A 290 -14.86 -9.95 26.94
C LEU A 290 -14.57 -11.04 25.92
N ALA A 291 -13.57 -11.88 26.17
CA ALA A 291 -13.28 -13.03 25.31
C ALA A 291 -14.46 -14.02 25.26
N GLY A 292 -15.23 -14.14 26.34
CA GLY A 292 -16.49 -14.87 26.39
C GLY A 292 -17.54 -14.30 25.43
N TYR A 293 -17.80 -12.99 25.50
CA TYR A 293 -18.70 -12.30 24.57
C TYR A 293 -18.24 -12.43 23.12
N ALA A 294 -16.95 -12.21 22.83
CA ALA A 294 -16.40 -12.33 21.49
C ALA A 294 -16.63 -13.71 20.87
N LYS A 295 -16.48 -14.78 21.67
CA LYS A 295 -16.71 -16.16 21.25
C LYS A 295 -18.19 -16.45 20.98
N GLU A 296 -19.08 -15.90 21.80
CA GLU A 296 -20.52 -16.04 21.59
C GLU A 296 -21.00 -15.29 20.35
N ILE A 297 -20.50 -14.07 20.12
CA ILE A 297 -20.80 -13.27 18.94
C ILE A 297 -20.25 -13.93 17.67
N GLU A 298 -19.00 -14.41 17.67
CA GLU A 298 -18.44 -15.19 16.54
C GLU A 298 -19.32 -16.39 16.20
N ARG A 299 -19.79 -17.12 17.23
CA ARG A 299 -20.64 -18.30 17.06
C ARG A 299 -22.01 -17.95 16.46
N HIS A 300 -22.66 -16.87 16.91
CA HIS A 300 -23.96 -16.44 16.39
C HIS A 300 -23.87 -15.96 14.94
N TYR A 301 -22.86 -15.15 14.63
CA TYR A 301 -22.72 -14.55 13.30
C TYR A 301 -22.09 -15.51 12.26
N GLY A 302 -21.38 -16.54 12.70
CA GLY A 302 -20.75 -17.56 11.84
C GLY A 302 -19.54 -17.04 11.06
N SER A 303 -18.92 -15.97 11.54
CA SER A 303 -17.74 -15.31 10.96
C SER A 303 -16.89 -14.74 12.09
N TYR A 304 -15.60 -14.50 11.85
CA TYR A 304 -14.83 -13.70 12.80
C TYR A 304 -15.43 -12.29 12.90
N MET A 305 -15.29 -11.68 14.06
CA MET A 305 -15.98 -10.45 14.43
C MET A 305 -14.98 -9.39 14.87
N ASP A 306 -15.26 -8.15 14.45
CA ASP A 306 -14.67 -6.89 14.90
C ASP A 306 -15.70 -6.23 15.82
N MET A 307 -15.33 -5.97 17.07
CA MET A 307 -16.25 -5.56 18.12
C MET A 307 -15.66 -4.41 18.93
N GLU A 308 -16.51 -3.45 19.27
CA GLU A 308 -16.19 -2.37 20.20
C GLU A 308 -16.90 -2.60 21.53
N TYR A 309 -16.21 -2.29 22.63
CA TYR A 309 -16.76 -2.43 23.96
C TYR A 309 -16.45 -1.23 24.86
N ALA A 310 -17.23 -1.12 25.92
CA ALA A 310 -17.08 -0.11 26.96
C ALA A 310 -17.28 -0.71 28.34
N LEU A 311 -16.43 -0.32 29.30
CA LEU A 311 -16.57 -0.64 30.71
C LEU A 311 -17.19 0.54 31.46
N ASP A 312 -18.41 0.36 31.95
CA ASP A 312 -19.16 1.40 32.64
C ASP A 312 -18.53 1.76 34.00
N SER A 313 -18.32 3.05 34.26
CA SER A 313 -17.85 3.56 35.54
C SER A 313 -18.86 3.39 36.67
N ASN A 314 -20.17 3.43 36.37
CA ASN A 314 -21.22 3.39 37.39
C ASN A 314 -21.52 1.97 37.86
N THR A 315 -21.61 1.04 36.90
CA THR A 315 -22.03 -0.35 37.17
C THR A 315 -20.87 -1.34 37.16
N ASN A 316 -19.69 -0.93 36.69
CA ASN A 316 -18.55 -1.80 36.42
C ASN A 316 -18.87 -2.94 35.43
N LYS A 317 -19.94 -2.78 34.64
CA LYS A 317 -20.40 -3.75 33.66
C LYS A 317 -19.77 -3.48 32.30
N LEU A 318 -19.42 -4.55 31.60
CA LEU A 318 -18.97 -4.50 30.21
C LEU A 318 -20.18 -4.47 29.27
N TRP A 319 -20.10 -3.60 28.27
CA TRP A 319 -21.13 -3.41 27.25
C TRP A 319 -20.51 -3.52 25.87
N ILE A 320 -21.19 -4.23 24.97
CA ILE A 320 -20.86 -4.27 23.55
C ILE A 320 -21.58 -3.11 22.89
N VAL A 321 -20.81 -2.15 22.37
CA VAL A 321 -21.34 -0.90 21.79
C VAL A 321 -21.42 -0.95 20.27
N GLN A 322 -20.70 -1.88 19.64
CA GLN A 322 -20.78 -2.17 18.22
C GLN A 322 -20.23 -3.58 17.92
N ALA A 323 -20.79 -4.26 16.92
CA ALA A 323 -20.22 -5.49 16.39
C ALA A 323 -20.48 -5.59 14.90
N ARG A 324 -19.47 -6.02 14.14
CA ARG A 324 -19.58 -6.30 12.72
C ARG A 324 -18.65 -7.46 12.32
N PRO A 325 -18.91 -8.15 11.20
CA PRO A 325 -17.99 -9.17 10.70
C PRO A 325 -16.60 -8.57 10.42
N GLU A 326 -15.56 -9.24 10.91
CA GLU A 326 -14.17 -9.00 10.47
C GLU A 326 -14.04 -9.49 9.02
N THR A 327 -13.48 -8.67 8.14
CA THR A 327 -13.66 -8.88 6.68
C THR A 327 -12.47 -9.55 5.99
N VAL A 328 -11.26 -9.55 6.55
CA VAL A 328 -10.04 -10.08 5.93
C VAL A 328 -9.91 -11.59 6.15
N TRP A 329 -10.06 -12.05 7.39
CA TRP A 329 -9.91 -13.47 7.75
C TRP A 329 -11.23 -14.23 7.66
N SER A 330 -12.39 -13.60 7.90
CA SER A 330 -13.69 -14.30 7.77
C SER A 330 -13.99 -14.72 6.33
N GLN A 331 -13.50 -13.94 5.35
CA GLN A 331 -13.55 -14.29 3.94
C GLN A 331 -12.63 -15.49 3.63
N ARG A 332 -11.50 -15.65 4.35
CA ARG A 332 -10.60 -16.81 4.26
C ARG A 332 -11.13 -18.07 4.98
N LYS A 333 -11.83 -17.93 6.12
CA LYS A 333 -12.41 -19.06 6.89
C LYS A 333 -13.63 -19.67 6.20
N LYS A 334 -14.50 -18.86 5.59
CA LYS A 334 -15.61 -19.35 4.75
C LYS A 334 -15.12 -20.18 3.56
N ASN A 335 -13.87 -19.98 3.14
CA ASN A 335 -13.23 -20.76 2.09
C ASN A 335 -12.53 -22.05 2.59
N LYS A 336 -12.50 -22.30 3.92
CA LYS A 336 -11.81 -23.45 4.53
C LYS A 336 -12.73 -24.52 5.16
N ALA A 337 -14.01 -24.22 5.37
CA ALA A 337 -14.95 -25.15 6.01
C ALA A 337 -16.09 -25.57 5.07
N ASN A 338 -15.75 -26.32 4.02
CA ASN A 338 -16.54 -27.41 3.42
C ASN A 338 -15.69 -28.05 2.32
N GLY A 339 -15.50 -29.36 2.39
CA GLY A 339 -14.60 -30.09 1.48
C GLY A 339 -15.11 -30.18 0.05
N GLY A 340 -14.16 -30.06 -0.90
CA GLY A 340 -14.32 -30.16 -2.36
C GLY A 340 -14.39 -28.79 -3.02
N ASP A 341 -13.40 -28.40 -3.84
CA ASP A 341 -13.44 -27.13 -4.58
C ASP A 341 -13.66 -27.40 -6.08
N ASP A 342 -14.80 -26.90 -6.59
CA ASP A 342 -15.27 -27.04 -7.98
C ASP A 342 -14.59 -26.06 -8.96
N ASN A 343 -13.63 -25.23 -8.51
CA ASN A 343 -12.98 -24.19 -9.34
C ASN A 343 -11.56 -24.53 -9.81
N VAL A 344 -11.10 -25.77 -9.62
CA VAL A 344 -9.84 -26.26 -10.17
C VAL A 344 -10.08 -26.79 -11.58
N VAL A 345 -9.48 -26.15 -12.59
CA VAL A 345 -9.57 -26.59 -14.00
C VAL A 345 -8.25 -27.26 -14.41
N ALA A 346 -8.33 -28.40 -15.09
CA ALA A 346 -7.16 -29.06 -15.66
C ALA A 346 -6.59 -28.25 -16.85
N GLU A 347 -5.26 -28.25 -17.04
CA GLU A 347 -4.56 -27.42 -18.04
C GLU A 347 -5.06 -27.63 -19.49
N ALA A 348 -5.55 -28.83 -19.81
CA ALA A 348 -6.10 -29.15 -21.12
C ALA A 348 -7.49 -28.53 -21.40
N ASP A 349 -8.18 -28.09 -20.34
CA ASP A 349 -9.56 -27.57 -20.39
C ASP A 349 -9.65 -26.07 -19.98
N ALA A 350 -8.52 -25.40 -19.73
CA ALA A 350 -8.48 -23.99 -19.31
C ALA A 350 -8.78 -23.02 -20.48
N LYS A 351 -9.82 -22.20 -20.35
CA LYS A 351 -10.31 -21.28 -21.39
C LYS A 351 -9.60 -19.91 -21.33
N VAL A 352 -8.99 -19.48 -22.44
CA VAL A 352 -8.33 -18.15 -22.55
C VAL A 352 -9.36 -17.02 -22.57
N ALA A 353 -9.16 -16.01 -21.72
CA ALA A 353 -10.03 -14.84 -21.62
C ALA A 353 -9.58 -13.67 -22.52
N VAL A 354 -8.32 -13.25 -22.43
CA VAL A 354 -7.81 -12.06 -23.13
C VAL A 354 -6.30 -12.13 -23.37
N ARG A 355 -5.79 -11.39 -24.38
CA ARG A 355 -4.37 -11.26 -24.73
C ARG A 355 -3.97 -9.79 -24.84
N GLY A 356 -2.76 -9.45 -24.42
CA GLY A 356 -2.21 -8.10 -24.50
C GLY A 356 -0.70 -8.09 -24.72
N LEU A 357 -0.10 -6.91 -24.69
CA LEU A 357 1.35 -6.78 -24.74
C LEU A 357 1.92 -7.14 -23.37
N PRO A 358 2.89 -8.07 -23.29
CA PRO A 358 3.50 -8.43 -22.02
C PRO A 358 4.31 -7.22 -21.54
N ALA A 359 3.75 -6.43 -20.62
CA ALA A 359 4.48 -5.36 -19.99
C ALA A 359 5.41 -6.03 -18.99
N SER A 360 5.03 -6.20 -17.72
CA SER A 360 5.88 -6.77 -16.68
C SER A 360 5.70 -8.27 -16.69
N PRO A 361 6.68 -9.07 -17.08
CA PRO A 361 6.39 -10.47 -17.28
C PRO A 361 6.16 -11.21 -15.87
N GLY A 362 5.50 -12.37 -15.74
CA GLY A 362 5.19 -12.99 -14.41
C GLY A 362 4.06 -14.03 -14.41
N LEU A 363 3.89 -14.83 -13.34
CA LEU A 363 2.73 -15.73 -13.20
C LEU A 363 2.04 -15.58 -11.85
N ALA A 364 0.76 -15.20 -11.87
CA ALA A 364 -0.04 -15.04 -10.66
C ALA A 364 -1.48 -15.47 -10.92
N SER A 365 -2.12 -16.04 -9.90
CA SER A 365 -3.55 -16.30 -9.95
C SER A 365 -4.24 -15.62 -8.80
N GLY A 366 -5.28 -14.89 -9.14
CA GLY A 366 -5.99 -14.07 -8.20
C GLY A 366 -7.35 -13.78 -8.75
N VAL A 367 -8.16 -13.18 -7.89
CA VAL A 367 -9.44 -12.66 -8.32
C VAL A 367 -9.13 -11.37 -9.08
N VAL A 368 -9.62 -11.28 -10.32
CA VAL A 368 -9.65 -10.04 -11.09
C VAL A 368 -10.39 -9.02 -10.26
N HIS A 369 -9.75 -7.88 -10.08
CA HIS A 369 -10.42 -6.69 -9.67
C HIS A 369 -10.26 -5.70 -10.80
N VAL A 370 -11.30 -5.60 -11.63
CA VAL A 370 -11.42 -4.51 -12.59
C VAL A 370 -11.68 -3.24 -11.79
N ILE A 371 -10.69 -2.37 -11.75
CA ILE A 371 -10.76 -1.06 -11.15
C ILE A 371 -10.57 -0.07 -12.27
N ASP A 372 -11.58 0.74 -12.58
CA ASP A 372 -11.47 1.70 -13.68
C ASP A 372 -10.85 3.04 -13.24
N ASP A 373 -10.81 3.33 -11.93
CA ASP A 373 -10.37 4.62 -11.37
C ASP A 373 -9.45 4.46 -10.13
N PRO A 374 -8.38 5.28 -9.99
CA PRO A 374 -7.45 5.17 -8.87
C PRO A 374 -8.11 5.31 -7.48
N LYS A 375 -9.29 5.91 -7.35
CA LYS A 375 -9.86 6.09 -5.98
C LYS A 375 -10.39 4.80 -5.38
N ASP A 376 -10.43 3.77 -6.20
CA ASP A 376 -10.87 2.42 -5.88
C ASP A 376 -9.68 1.50 -5.59
N ILE A 377 -8.45 2.04 -5.63
CA ILE A 377 -7.23 1.38 -5.15
C ILE A 377 -7.34 0.87 -3.73
N ASP A 378 -8.13 1.55 -2.90
CA ASP A 378 -8.34 1.15 -1.52
C ASP A 378 -9.23 -0.11 -1.43
N GLN A 379 -10.04 -0.38 -2.47
CA GLN A 379 -10.80 -1.63 -2.66
C GLN A 379 -9.95 -2.75 -3.22
N PHE A 380 -8.85 -2.38 -3.88
CA PHE A 380 -7.89 -3.32 -4.38
C PHE A 380 -7.17 -4.00 -3.20
N LYS A 381 -7.32 -5.31 -3.09
CA LYS A 381 -6.77 -6.08 -1.98
C LYS A 381 -5.41 -6.66 -2.34
N GLU A 382 -4.56 -6.81 -1.31
CA GLU A 382 -3.25 -7.47 -1.42
C GLU A 382 -3.43 -8.87 -2.04
N GLY A 383 -2.79 -9.12 -3.18
CA GLY A 383 -2.83 -10.38 -3.92
C GLY A 383 -3.91 -10.49 -5.01
N GLU A 384 -4.69 -9.43 -5.29
CA GLU A 384 -5.66 -9.42 -6.40
C GLU A 384 -4.99 -9.15 -7.76
N ILE A 385 -5.73 -9.41 -8.85
CA ILE A 385 -5.28 -9.08 -10.20
C ILE A 385 -5.92 -7.73 -10.58
N LEU A 386 -5.13 -6.66 -10.58
CA LEU A 386 -5.59 -5.32 -10.93
C LEU A 386 -5.88 -5.25 -12.42
N VAL A 387 -7.13 -5.32 -12.82
CA VAL A 387 -7.52 -5.07 -14.20
C VAL A 387 -7.98 -3.62 -14.29
N THR A 388 -7.56 -2.83 -15.26
CA THR A 388 -7.95 -1.41 -15.31
C THR A 388 -7.88 -0.84 -16.72
N LEU A 389 -8.41 0.36 -16.94
CA LEU A 389 -8.23 1.06 -18.20
C LEU A 389 -6.76 1.41 -18.45
N MET A 390 -6.11 2.09 -17.50
CA MET A 390 -4.71 2.53 -17.47
C MET A 390 -4.39 3.03 -16.05
N THR A 391 -3.13 3.05 -15.61
CA THR A 391 -2.75 3.59 -14.29
C THR A 391 -2.03 4.94 -14.37
N SER A 392 -1.94 5.65 -13.24
CA SER A 392 -1.28 6.94 -12.97
C SER A 392 -0.62 6.90 -11.55
N PRO A 393 0.18 7.90 -11.11
CA PRO A 393 0.92 7.81 -9.84
C PRO A 393 0.09 7.48 -8.60
N ASP A 394 -1.19 7.87 -8.57
CA ASP A 394 -2.12 7.54 -7.49
C ASP A 394 -2.35 6.05 -7.35
N TRP A 395 -2.16 5.26 -8.41
CA TRP A 395 -2.22 3.79 -8.49
C TRP A 395 -1.11 3.07 -7.79
N VAL A 396 0.00 3.73 -7.48
CA VAL A 396 1.17 3.15 -6.79
C VAL A 396 0.77 2.32 -5.55
N PRO A 397 -0.18 2.70 -4.69
CA PRO A 397 -0.62 1.88 -3.54
C PRO A 397 -1.40 0.62 -3.91
N ALA A 398 -2.24 0.60 -4.96
CA ALA A 398 -2.89 -0.63 -5.45
C ALA A 398 -1.90 -1.48 -6.21
N MET A 399 -1.08 -0.83 -7.04
CA MET A 399 -0.03 -1.49 -7.78
C MET A 399 0.84 -2.25 -6.81
N LYS A 400 1.34 -1.67 -5.71
CA LYS A 400 2.08 -2.39 -4.64
C LYS A 400 1.34 -3.59 -4.03
N LYS A 401 0.02 -3.56 -3.95
CA LYS A 401 -0.83 -4.63 -3.40
C LYS A 401 -1.13 -5.74 -4.44
N ALA A 402 -0.85 -5.54 -5.73
CA ALA A 402 -1.35 -6.42 -6.79
C ALA A 402 -0.52 -7.70 -6.91
N ALA A 403 -1.20 -8.84 -7.11
CA ALA A 403 -0.54 -10.07 -7.55
C ALA A 403 -0.21 -10.04 -9.04
N ALA A 404 -1.01 -9.36 -9.85
CA ALA A 404 -0.71 -8.98 -11.23
C ALA A 404 -1.58 -7.80 -11.67
N ILE A 405 -1.23 -7.14 -12.77
CA ILE A 405 -1.90 -5.96 -13.32
C ILE A 405 -2.24 -6.23 -14.80
N VAL A 406 -3.43 -5.89 -15.28
CA VAL A 406 -3.82 -6.04 -16.68
C VAL A 406 -4.56 -4.79 -17.15
N THR A 407 -4.01 -4.04 -18.11
CA THR A 407 -4.65 -2.82 -18.59
C THR A 407 -5.23 -2.92 -20.00
N ASN A 408 -6.32 -2.18 -20.23
CA ASN A 408 -6.93 -2.06 -21.56
C ASN A 408 -6.04 -1.34 -22.55
N ASN A 409 -5.50 -0.20 -22.11
CA ASN A 409 -4.74 0.74 -22.90
C ASN A 409 -3.33 0.88 -22.34
N GLY A 410 -2.45 1.46 -23.14
CA GLY A 410 -1.04 1.62 -22.80
C GLY A 410 -0.15 0.85 -23.76
N GLY A 411 0.84 1.54 -24.30
CA GLY A 411 1.97 0.86 -24.92
C GLY A 411 2.95 0.43 -23.85
N MET A 412 4.06 -0.22 -24.24
CA MET A 412 5.00 -0.70 -23.25
C MET A 412 5.51 0.43 -22.31
N THR A 413 5.38 1.74 -22.60
CA THR A 413 5.87 2.86 -21.74
C THR A 413 4.90 3.47 -20.77
N CYS A 414 3.63 3.09 -20.78
CA CYS A 414 2.66 3.78 -19.95
C CYS A 414 2.99 3.63 -18.47
N HIS A 415 2.47 4.51 -17.61
CA HIS A 415 2.68 4.46 -16.17
C HIS A 415 2.41 3.06 -15.55
N ALA A 416 1.40 2.33 -16.03
CA ALA A 416 1.07 0.96 -15.59
C ALA A 416 2.08 -0.09 -16.02
N ALA A 417 2.70 0.15 -17.17
CA ALA A 417 3.99 -0.42 -17.39
C ALA A 417 4.87 0.25 -16.33
N ILE A 418 5.47 1.43 -16.53
CA ILE A 418 6.70 1.89 -15.85
C ILE A 418 6.70 1.63 -14.35
N VAL A 419 5.61 1.76 -13.61
CA VAL A 419 5.61 1.46 -12.17
C VAL A 419 5.74 -0.03 -11.83
N SER A 420 5.16 -0.92 -12.65
CA SER A 420 5.13 -2.38 -12.45
C SER A 420 6.48 -3.08 -12.66
N ARG A 421 7.51 -2.45 -13.26
CA ARG A 421 8.89 -2.96 -13.36
C ARG A 421 9.61 -2.64 -12.10
N GLU A 422 9.37 -1.45 -11.48
CA GLU A 422 10.04 -1.11 -10.21
C GLU A 422 9.39 -1.94 -9.12
N MET A 423 8.07 -2.04 -9.16
CA MET A 423 7.32 -2.81 -8.17
C MET A 423 7.27 -4.28 -8.47
N GLN A 424 7.59 -4.66 -9.71
CA GLN A 424 7.84 -6.02 -10.16
C GLN A 424 6.68 -7.01 -10.13
N ILE A 425 5.50 -6.43 -10.30
CA ILE A 425 4.26 -7.15 -10.29
C ILE A 425 3.94 -7.54 -11.74
N PRO A 426 3.60 -8.81 -12.02
CA PRO A 426 3.26 -9.27 -13.36
C PRO A 426 2.22 -8.34 -14.00
N CYS A 427 2.49 -7.76 -15.16
CA CYS A 427 1.67 -6.74 -15.81
C CYS A 427 1.50 -7.00 -17.32
N ILE A 428 0.27 -6.94 -17.82
CA ILE A 428 -0.06 -7.01 -19.26
C ILE A 428 -0.78 -5.73 -19.64
N VAL A 429 -0.32 -4.98 -20.64
CA VAL A 429 -0.94 -3.70 -21.03
C VAL A 429 -1.45 -3.74 -22.48
N GLY A 430 -2.35 -2.82 -22.82
CA GLY A 430 -2.80 -2.64 -24.21
C GLY A 430 -3.62 -3.82 -24.76
N THR A 431 -4.39 -4.51 -23.92
CA THR A 431 -5.24 -5.64 -24.36
C THR A 431 -6.26 -5.24 -25.45
N LYS A 432 -6.77 -4.00 -25.43
CA LYS A 432 -7.74 -3.47 -26.41
C LYS A 432 -7.17 -3.38 -27.82
N SER A 433 -5.89 -3.01 -27.99
CA SER A 433 -5.27 -2.89 -29.32
C SER A 433 -4.93 -4.24 -29.96
N MET A 434 -4.88 -5.31 -29.17
CA MET A 434 -4.54 -6.66 -29.62
C MET A 434 -5.75 -7.53 -29.99
N ASN A 435 -6.94 -7.24 -29.45
CA ASN A 435 -8.24 -7.69 -29.99
C ASN A 435 -9.43 -7.16 -29.17
N ILE A 436 -9.39 -7.37 -27.84
CA ILE A 436 -10.50 -7.18 -26.90
C ILE A 436 -9.94 -6.57 -25.62
N ALA A 437 -10.58 -5.53 -25.09
CA ALA A 437 -10.17 -4.88 -23.86
C ALA A 437 -10.34 -5.83 -22.65
N ALA A 438 -9.36 -5.84 -21.75
CA ALA A 438 -9.37 -6.66 -20.53
C ALA A 438 -10.58 -6.38 -19.64
N THR A 439 -11.01 -5.14 -19.44
CA THR A 439 -12.19 -4.81 -18.63
C THR A 439 -13.52 -5.26 -19.27
N ASP A 440 -13.53 -5.51 -20.59
CA ASP A 440 -14.70 -6.02 -21.29
C ASP A 440 -14.74 -7.57 -21.25
N ALA A 441 -13.56 -8.19 -21.35
CA ALA A 441 -13.39 -9.65 -21.36
C ALA A 441 -13.37 -10.27 -19.97
N LEU A 442 -12.89 -9.54 -18.96
CA LEU A 442 -12.75 -9.94 -17.57
C LEU A 442 -13.57 -9.00 -16.70
N LYS A 443 -14.15 -9.53 -15.63
CA LYS A 443 -14.95 -8.78 -14.68
C LYS A 443 -14.37 -8.91 -13.28
N THR A 444 -14.54 -7.88 -12.46
CA THR A 444 -14.26 -7.95 -11.03
C THR A 444 -14.95 -9.16 -10.42
N GLY A 445 -14.18 -10.01 -9.75
CA GLY A 445 -14.64 -11.29 -9.23
C GLY A 445 -14.26 -12.51 -10.08
N ASP A 446 -13.91 -12.34 -11.36
CA ASP A 446 -13.44 -13.46 -12.17
C ASP A 446 -12.14 -14.01 -11.58
N VAL A 447 -12.11 -15.30 -11.28
CA VAL A 447 -10.85 -15.93 -10.89
C VAL A 447 -10.07 -16.15 -12.17
N VAL A 448 -8.83 -15.66 -12.21
CA VAL A 448 -7.99 -15.84 -13.37
C VAL A 448 -6.58 -16.27 -12.99
N THR A 449 -5.92 -16.89 -13.96
CA THR A 449 -4.47 -17.07 -13.96
C THR A 449 -3.88 -16.14 -15.02
N VAL A 450 -3.05 -15.19 -14.58
CA VAL A 450 -2.32 -14.26 -15.45
C VAL A 450 -0.94 -14.83 -15.75
N ASP A 451 -0.66 -15.07 -17.04
CA ASP A 451 0.66 -15.40 -17.60
C ASP A 451 1.20 -14.21 -18.39
N ALA A 452 1.83 -13.30 -17.66
CA ALA A 452 2.40 -12.08 -18.22
C ALA A 452 3.70 -12.32 -19.01
N THR A 453 4.33 -13.51 -18.92
CA THR A 453 5.47 -13.91 -19.78
C THR A 453 5.08 -14.07 -21.25
N ASN A 454 3.86 -14.58 -21.46
CA ASN A 454 3.29 -14.81 -22.80
C ASN A 454 2.18 -13.80 -23.16
N GLY A 455 1.79 -12.93 -22.24
CA GLY A 455 0.78 -11.88 -22.44
C GLY A 455 -0.65 -12.41 -22.50
N ILE A 456 -0.96 -13.48 -21.74
CA ILE A 456 -2.24 -14.21 -21.80
C ILE A 456 -2.89 -14.31 -20.41
N VAL A 457 -4.21 -14.14 -20.34
CA VAL A 457 -5.02 -14.37 -19.13
C VAL A 457 -6.00 -15.53 -19.36
N TYR A 458 -6.03 -16.49 -18.43
CA TYR A 458 -6.93 -17.66 -18.44
C TYR A 458 -8.04 -17.51 -17.40
N MET A 459 -9.26 -17.98 -17.68
CA MET A 459 -10.33 -18.09 -16.68
C MET A 459 -10.14 -19.30 -15.77
N GLY A 460 -10.34 -19.10 -14.47
CA GLY A 460 -10.21 -20.10 -13.41
C GLY A 460 -8.81 -20.14 -12.77
N LYS A 461 -8.69 -20.92 -11.69
CA LYS A 461 -7.41 -21.22 -11.02
C LYS A 461 -6.85 -22.53 -11.58
N VAL A 462 -5.78 -22.46 -12.35
CA VAL A 462 -5.15 -23.66 -12.94
C VAL A 462 -4.09 -24.20 -11.97
N GLU A 463 -4.47 -25.18 -11.13
CA GLU A 463 -3.59 -25.72 -10.07
C GLU A 463 -2.28 -26.36 -10.58
N SER A 464 -2.26 -26.93 -11.80
CA SER A 464 -1.04 -27.54 -12.36
C SER A 464 0.10 -26.53 -12.56
N LEU A 465 -0.24 -25.24 -12.72
CA LEU A 465 0.70 -24.12 -12.85
C LEU A 465 1.07 -23.49 -11.48
N LEU A 466 0.30 -23.76 -10.43
CA LEU A 466 0.43 -23.17 -9.08
C LEU A 466 1.06 -24.11 -8.04
N LYS A 467 1.21 -25.42 -8.32
CA LYS A 467 1.92 -26.36 -7.44
C LYS A 467 3.43 -26.08 -7.42
N LYS A 468 3.98 -25.74 -6.25
CA LYS A 468 5.34 -26.14 -5.89
C LYS A 468 5.28 -27.52 -5.19
N PRO A 469 6.26 -28.42 -5.42
CA PRO A 469 6.21 -29.78 -4.85
C PRO A 469 6.29 -29.73 -3.32
N GLU A 470 5.50 -30.58 -2.63
CA GLU A 470 5.66 -30.83 -1.19
C GLU A 470 7.04 -31.43 -0.89
N PRO A 471 7.69 -31.09 0.24
CA PRO A 471 8.87 -31.79 0.70
C PRO A 471 8.47 -33.18 1.23
N ALA A 472 8.86 -34.22 0.51
CA ALA A 472 8.74 -35.59 0.98
C ALA A 472 9.50 -35.76 2.31
N GLN A 473 8.89 -36.52 3.21
CA GLN A 473 9.45 -36.96 4.48
C GLN A 473 10.89 -37.47 4.32
N ALA A 474 11.69 -37.25 5.36
CA ALA A 474 13.07 -37.70 5.51
C ALA A 474 13.30 -39.11 4.93
N GLY A 475 13.89 -39.13 3.74
CA GLY A 475 14.24 -40.32 2.98
C GLY A 475 14.97 -39.87 1.73
N GLY A 476 16.30 -39.72 1.86
CA GLY A 476 17.23 -39.17 0.87
C GLY A 476 16.73 -39.03 -0.56
N GLN A 477 16.33 -37.82 -0.95
CA GLN A 477 16.26 -37.37 -2.34
C GLN A 477 16.52 -35.86 -2.41
N VAL A 478 17.42 -35.49 -3.31
CA VAL A 478 17.92 -34.12 -3.53
C VAL A 478 16.76 -33.22 -3.93
N VAL A 479 16.50 -32.15 -3.16
CA VAL A 479 15.46 -31.15 -3.48
C VAL A 479 15.82 -30.51 -4.81
N ALA A 480 15.02 -30.74 -5.85
CA ALA A 480 15.27 -30.16 -7.17
C ALA A 480 15.08 -28.64 -7.10
N ALA A 481 16.18 -27.89 -7.16
CA ALA A 481 16.16 -26.45 -7.38
C ALA A 481 15.45 -26.16 -8.71
N GLU A 482 14.63 -25.11 -8.76
CA GLU A 482 14.01 -24.61 -10.01
C GLU A 482 15.15 -24.29 -11.00
N THR A 483 15.35 -25.13 -12.02
CA THR A 483 16.48 -25.00 -12.95
C THR A 483 16.19 -23.95 -14.01
N PHE A 484 17.01 -22.90 -14.09
CA PHE A 484 16.98 -21.94 -15.19
C PHE A 484 18.00 -22.33 -16.25
N ALA A 485 17.67 -22.13 -17.52
CA ALA A 485 18.64 -22.30 -18.59
C ALA A 485 19.82 -21.35 -18.37
N PRO A 486 21.07 -21.79 -18.53
CA PRO A 486 22.20 -20.88 -18.54
C PRO A 486 22.02 -19.82 -19.62
N THR A 487 22.15 -18.55 -19.24
CA THR A 487 22.08 -17.39 -20.13
C THR A 487 23.42 -16.67 -20.17
N ALA A 488 23.69 -15.97 -21.27
CA ALA A 488 24.86 -15.10 -21.38
C ALA A 488 24.64 -13.78 -20.61
N THR A 489 23.46 -13.20 -20.72
CA THR A 489 23.04 -12.02 -19.95
C THR A 489 22.59 -12.45 -18.55
N GLY A 490 23.17 -11.84 -17.52
CA GLY A 490 22.81 -12.04 -16.11
C GLY A 490 21.56 -11.25 -15.70
N VAL A 491 20.86 -11.73 -14.68
CA VAL A 491 19.69 -11.06 -14.10
C VAL A 491 19.95 -10.78 -12.62
N MET A 492 20.13 -9.50 -12.31
CA MET A 492 20.39 -9.00 -10.96
C MET A 492 19.17 -8.33 -10.35
N MET A 493 19.27 -8.04 -9.05
CA MET A 493 18.22 -7.45 -8.23
C MET A 493 18.52 -5.99 -7.83
N ASN A 494 17.53 -5.11 -7.81
CA ASN A 494 17.56 -3.79 -7.18
C ASN A 494 16.97 -3.92 -5.77
N LEU A 495 17.67 -3.42 -4.74
CA LEU A 495 17.21 -3.50 -3.35
C LEU A 495 17.62 -2.26 -2.56
N GLY A 496 16.68 -1.54 -1.95
CA GLY A 496 16.97 -0.38 -1.10
C GLY A 496 16.95 -0.71 0.40
N ASP A 497 15.96 -1.48 0.84
CA ASP A 497 15.70 -1.78 2.24
C ASP A 497 16.48 -3.03 2.72
N PRO A 498 17.41 -2.90 3.70
CA PRO A 498 18.14 -4.03 4.26
C PRO A 498 17.26 -5.07 4.97
N ASP A 499 16.10 -4.69 5.51
CA ASP A 499 15.23 -5.61 6.25
C ASP A 499 14.57 -6.64 5.32
N LEU A 500 14.51 -6.34 4.02
CA LEU A 500 13.98 -7.24 3.00
C LEU A 500 15.02 -8.22 2.43
N ALA A 501 16.30 -8.10 2.81
CA ALA A 501 17.38 -8.90 2.24
C ALA A 501 17.20 -10.41 2.47
N ASP A 502 16.81 -10.83 3.68
CA ASP A 502 16.64 -12.25 4.01
C ASP A 502 15.48 -12.87 3.21
N LYS A 503 14.38 -12.13 3.05
CA LYS A 503 13.21 -12.53 2.26
C LYS A 503 13.61 -12.84 0.81
N TYR A 504 14.40 -11.96 0.20
CA TYR A 504 14.72 -12.02 -1.23
C TYR A 504 16.00 -12.77 -1.57
N SER A 505 16.82 -13.12 -0.56
CA SER A 505 17.99 -13.98 -0.73
C SER A 505 17.67 -15.32 -1.41
N THR A 506 16.45 -15.83 -1.24
CA THR A 506 16.03 -17.12 -1.82
C THR A 506 15.71 -17.06 -3.32
N LEU A 507 15.67 -15.86 -3.92
CA LEU A 507 15.38 -15.68 -5.34
C LEU A 507 16.59 -16.06 -6.21
N PRO A 508 16.36 -16.58 -7.44
CA PRO A 508 17.42 -17.03 -8.34
C PRO A 508 18.14 -15.88 -9.07
N ALA A 509 18.27 -14.72 -8.43
CA ALA A 509 19.02 -13.58 -8.95
C ALA A 509 20.52 -13.92 -8.96
N ASP A 510 21.23 -13.42 -9.96
CA ASP A 510 22.68 -13.57 -10.10
C ASP A 510 23.44 -12.60 -9.18
N GLY A 511 22.74 -11.69 -8.49
CA GLY A 511 23.30 -10.73 -7.55
C GLY A 511 22.37 -9.55 -7.28
N ILE A 512 22.90 -8.51 -6.65
CA ILE A 512 22.26 -7.20 -6.56
C ILE A 512 23.00 -6.23 -7.50
N GLY A 513 22.32 -5.70 -8.51
CA GLY A 513 22.91 -4.76 -9.47
C GLY A 513 22.78 -3.31 -9.01
N LEU A 514 21.90 -3.04 -8.03
CA LEU A 514 21.78 -1.73 -7.40
C LEU A 514 21.27 -1.87 -5.96
N MET A 515 22.16 -1.61 -4.98
CA MET A 515 21.75 -1.23 -3.63
C MET A 515 21.79 0.29 -3.50
N ARG A 516 20.67 0.88 -3.07
CA ARG A 516 20.52 2.32 -2.82
C ARG A 516 20.80 2.61 -1.35
N GLU A 517 21.84 3.38 -1.04
CA GLU A 517 22.19 3.70 0.35
C GLU A 517 21.29 4.78 0.99
N GLU A 518 20.52 5.53 0.19
CA GLU A 518 19.63 6.60 0.67
C GLU A 518 18.59 6.11 1.69
N PHE A 519 18.17 4.85 1.57
CA PHE A 519 17.28 4.21 2.55
C PHE A 519 17.94 4.03 3.92
N LEU A 520 19.26 3.84 3.98
CA LEU A 520 19.99 3.73 5.25
C LEU A 520 19.97 5.06 6.00
N TRP A 521 20.15 6.14 5.27
CA TRP A 521 20.11 7.50 5.80
C TRP A 521 18.72 7.88 6.32
N THR A 522 17.66 7.51 5.59
CA THR A 522 16.29 7.91 5.92
C THR A 522 15.57 6.99 6.90
N THR A 523 16.04 5.75 7.08
CA THR A 523 15.37 4.75 7.95
C THR A 523 16.13 4.47 9.24
N PHE A 524 17.46 4.62 9.23
CA PHE A 524 18.28 4.27 10.40
C PHE A 524 19.05 5.48 10.94
N ILE A 525 19.72 6.27 10.08
CA ILE A 525 20.65 7.32 10.54
C ILE A 525 19.93 8.63 10.90
N HIS A 526 19.01 9.10 10.04
CA HIS A 526 18.19 10.32 10.17
C HIS A 526 18.94 11.65 10.38
N GLU A 527 20.27 11.66 10.32
CA GLU A 527 21.11 12.83 10.62
C GLU A 527 22.12 13.07 9.49
N HIS A 528 22.39 14.34 9.19
CA HIS A 528 23.30 14.73 8.11
C HIS A 528 24.77 14.33 8.42
N PRO A 529 25.56 13.81 7.46
CA PRO A 529 26.93 13.34 7.74
C PRO A 529 27.86 14.44 8.29
N LEU A 530 27.85 15.63 7.69
CA LEU A 530 28.65 16.76 8.18
C LEU A 530 28.21 17.23 9.57
N TYR A 531 26.92 17.06 9.90
CA TYR A 531 26.41 17.37 11.24
C TYR A 531 26.99 16.38 12.26
N LEU A 532 26.98 15.09 11.95
CA LEU A 532 27.56 14.06 12.82
C LEU A 532 29.07 14.23 13.00
N ILE A 533 29.80 14.64 11.95
CA ILE A 533 31.22 15.01 12.07
C ILE A 533 31.41 16.17 13.04
N GLU A 534 30.60 17.23 12.91
CA GLU A 534 30.69 18.40 13.79
C GLU A 534 30.33 18.07 15.25
N GLN A 535 29.41 17.14 15.48
CA GLN A 535 29.08 16.63 16.81
C GLN A 535 30.13 15.67 17.38
N GLY A 536 31.19 15.33 16.62
CA GLY A 536 32.23 14.41 17.06
C GLY A 536 31.82 12.93 17.03
N HIS A 537 30.84 12.57 16.20
CA HIS A 537 30.33 11.20 16.02
C HIS A 537 30.47 10.65 14.59
N PRO A 538 31.62 10.79 13.90
CA PRO A 538 31.81 10.23 12.55
C PRO A 538 31.73 8.69 12.52
N GLU A 539 32.08 8.01 13.62
CA GLU A 539 31.99 6.56 13.77
C GLU A 539 30.57 6.03 13.58
N LYS A 540 29.56 6.82 14.02
CA LYS A 540 28.15 6.44 13.91
C LYS A 540 27.73 6.25 12.44
N VAL A 541 28.22 7.11 11.55
CA VAL A 541 27.96 6.98 10.10
C VAL A 541 28.57 5.69 9.57
N VAL A 542 29.85 5.45 9.88
CA VAL A 542 30.59 4.29 9.39
C VAL A 542 29.95 2.99 9.86
N ASP A 543 29.60 2.91 11.14
CA ASP A 543 29.05 1.70 11.75
C ASP A 543 27.65 1.40 11.25
N MET A 544 26.75 2.39 11.21
CA MET A 544 25.37 2.18 10.78
C MET A 544 25.27 1.86 9.28
N LEU A 545 26.06 2.53 8.44
CA LEU A 545 26.14 2.18 7.02
C LEU A 545 26.71 0.77 6.86
N ALA A 546 27.82 0.45 7.54
CA ALA A 546 28.44 -0.86 7.44
C ALA A 546 27.50 -1.98 7.87
N ASP A 547 26.72 -1.81 8.95
CA ASP A 547 25.77 -2.82 9.42
C ASP A 547 24.63 -3.05 8.41
N GLY A 548 24.05 -1.97 7.88
CA GLY A 548 23.00 -2.05 6.86
C GLY A 548 23.49 -2.71 5.56
N ILE A 549 24.65 -2.29 5.06
CA ILE A 549 25.28 -2.87 3.86
C ILE A 549 25.65 -4.34 4.10
N ALA A 550 26.19 -4.67 5.28
CA ALA A 550 26.61 -6.03 5.62
C ALA A 550 25.43 -6.99 5.70
N LYS A 551 24.27 -6.55 6.20
CA LYS A 551 23.05 -7.35 6.23
C LYS A 551 22.68 -7.83 4.83
N VAL A 552 22.66 -6.92 3.87
CA VAL A 552 22.36 -7.23 2.46
C VAL A 552 23.45 -8.10 1.83
N ALA A 553 24.71 -7.71 1.99
CA ALA A 553 25.84 -8.43 1.39
C ALA A 553 25.95 -9.87 1.92
N ARG A 554 25.65 -10.11 3.21
CA ARG A 554 25.64 -11.43 3.84
C ARG A 554 24.51 -12.30 3.31
N ALA A 555 23.31 -11.75 3.18
CA ALA A 555 22.15 -12.47 2.65
C ALA A 555 22.37 -12.92 1.18
N MET A 556 23.12 -12.13 0.41
CA MET A 556 23.38 -12.44 -1.01
C MET A 556 24.63 -13.28 -1.25
N ALA A 557 25.55 -13.37 -0.29
CA ALA A 557 26.82 -14.07 -0.46
C ALA A 557 26.61 -15.54 -0.92
N PRO A 558 27.40 -16.04 -1.90
CA PRO A 558 28.55 -15.40 -2.54
C PRO A 558 28.22 -14.53 -3.77
N ARG A 559 26.94 -14.30 -4.09
CA ARG A 559 26.55 -13.54 -5.29
C ARG A 559 26.97 -12.07 -5.18
N PRO A 560 27.45 -11.46 -6.28
CA PRO A 560 27.90 -10.07 -6.29
C PRO A 560 26.76 -9.12 -5.91
N MET A 561 27.15 -8.02 -5.29
CA MET A 561 26.26 -6.92 -4.93
C MET A 561 26.94 -5.61 -5.29
N VAL A 562 26.23 -4.67 -5.90
CA VAL A 562 26.74 -3.35 -6.26
C VAL A 562 26.02 -2.30 -5.42
N LEU A 563 26.75 -1.67 -4.50
CA LEU A 563 26.28 -0.51 -3.74
C LEU A 563 26.50 0.75 -4.54
N ARG A 564 25.46 1.55 -4.75
CA ARG A 564 25.60 2.91 -5.27
C ARG A 564 25.84 3.85 -4.08
N PHE A 565 26.92 4.63 -4.15
CA PHE A 565 27.15 5.70 -3.18
C PHE A 565 26.01 6.73 -3.20
N SER A 566 25.91 7.55 -2.15
CA SER A 566 24.76 8.45 -2.00
C SER A 566 24.59 9.37 -3.21
N ASP A 567 23.41 9.31 -3.81
CA ASP A 567 22.99 10.18 -4.90
C ASP A 567 21.91 11.18 -4.43
N PHE A 568 21.82 11.46 -3.13
CA PHE A 568 20.90 12.46 -2.61
C PHE A 568 21.12 13.83 -3.26
N LYS A 569 20.01 14.50 -3.51
CA LYS A 569 19.94 15.91 -3.86
C LYS A 569 20.12 16.77 -2.61
N SER A 570 20.53 18.02 -2.78
CA SER A 570 20.70 18.96 -1.67
C SER A 570 19.41 19.17 -0.88
N SER A 571 18.24 19.11 -1.54
CA SER A 571 16.92 19.18 -0.89
C SER A 571 16.64 18.00 0.03
N GLU A 572 17.08 16.79 -0.33
CA GLU A 572 16.88 15.57 0.45
C GLU A 572 17.80 15.54 1.67
N TYR A 573 19.08 15.90 1.49
CA TYR A 573 20.02 16.05 2.61
C TYR A 573 19.57 17.13 3.61
N ARG A 574 18.93 18.20 3.12
CA ARG A 574 18.40 19.26 3.98
C ARG A 574 17.36 18.75 4.98
N ASN A 575 16.54 17.78 4.56
CA ASN A 575 15.49 17.19 5.40
C ASN A 575 16.03 16.27 6.49
N LEU A 576 17.32 15.89 6.45
CA LEU A 576 17.95 15.20 7.58
C LEU A 576 18.23 16.19 8.71
N LYS A 577 18.24 15.70 9.95
CA LYS A 577 18.55 16.53 11.11
C LYS A 577 19.95 17.16 10.96
N GLY A 578 20.01 18.49 11.09
CA GLY A 578 21.22 19.28 10.91
C GLY A 578 21.58 19.61 9.45
N GLY A 579 20.80 19.17 8.46
CA GLY A 579 21.07 19.35 7.04
C GLY A 579 20.95 20.81 6.55
N ASP A 580 20.00 21.59 7.10
CA ASP A 580 19.78 23.01 6.75
C ASP A 580 21.04 23.88 6.78
N LYS A 581 22.01 23.54 7.64
CA LYS A 581 23.25 24.28 7.80
C LYS A 581 24.20 24.10 6.61
N TYR A 582 24.23 22.93 5.99
CA TYR A 582 25.24 22.57 4.99
C TYR A 582 24.71 22.61 3.56
N GLU A 583 23.39 22.45 3.38
CA GLU A 583 22.79 22.24 2.08
C GLU A 583 22.29 23.53 1.42
N PRO A 584 22.81 23.89 0.23
CA PRO A 584 22.35 25.08 -0.49
C PRO A 584 20.92 24.92 -1.00
N HIS A 585 20.17 26.02 -1.12
CA HIS A 585 18.91 26.05 -1.88
C HIS A 585 19.19 26.19 -3.37
N GLU A 586 18.85 25.16 -4.14
CA GLU A 586 19.07 25.12 -5.58
C GLU A 586 17.72 25.20 -6.31
N PRO A 587 17.63 25.99 -7.41
CA PRO A 587 16.38 26.11 -8.18
C PRO A 587 16.04 24.84 -8.98
N ALA A 588 17.03 24.00 -9.29
CA ALA A 588 16.86 22.73 -9.99
C ALA A 588 17.80 21.68 -9.37
N ASP A 589 17.37 21.10 -8.26
CA ASP A 589 18.16 20.13 -7.50
C ASP A 589 18.47 18.84 -8.27
N LEU A 590 17.67 18.48 -9.28
CA LEU A 590 17.90 17.34 -10.19
C LEU A 590 19.25 17.45 -10.89
N LEU A 591 19.64 18.66 -11.31
CA LEU A 591 20.90 18.95 -12.00
C LEU A 591 21.97 19.52 -11.07
N GLY A 592 21.63 19.70 -9.79
CA GLY A 592 22.40 20.43 -8.79
C GLY A 592 23.57 19.66 -8.19
N TRP A 593 23.95 20.03 -6.98
CA TRP A 593 25.10 19.50 -6.27
C TRP A 593 24.84 18.10 -5.70
N ARG A 594 25.07 17.07 -6.53
CA ARG A 594 24.86 15.64 -6.21
C ARG A 594 25.85 14.71 -6.92
N GLY A 595 25.83 13.43 -6.54
CA GLY A 595 26.71 12.39 -7.07
C GLY A 595 28.18 12.78 -7.06
N ALA A 596 28.92 12.43 -8.11
CA ALA A 596 30.38 12.68 -8.20
C ALA A 596 30.82 14.11 -7.85
N SER A 597 30.06 15.12 -8.28
CA SER A 597 30.39 16.53 -8.02
C SER A 597 30.46 16.90 -6.54
N ARG A 598 29.72 16.15 -5.70
CA ARG A 598 29.70 16.31 -4.25
C ARG A 598 30.90 15.62 -3.61
N TYR A 599 31.30 14.45 -4.10
CA TYR A 599 32.33 13.61 -3.48
C TYR A 599 33.73 14.23 -3.43
N TYR A 600 34.11 15.02 -4.45
CA TYR A 600 35.42 15.70 -4.46
C TYR A 600 35.36 17.15 -3.98
N ASP A 601 34.17 17.69 -3.66
CA ASP A 601 34.05 19.07 -3.21
C ASP A 601 34.71 19.22 -1.83
N PRO A 602 35.59 20.23 -1.62
CA PRO A 602 36.23 20.47 -0.32
C PRO A 602 35.26 20.59 0.86
N LYS A 603 34.00 20.96 0.63
CA LYS A 603 32.96 21.07 1.67
C LYS A 603 32.43 19.72 2.12
N TYR A 604 32.54 18.68 1.30
CA TYR A 604 31.85 17.39 1.52
C TYR A 604 32.79 16.18 1.49
N ILE A 605 34.01 16.31 0.99
CA ILE A 605 34.97 15.20 0.85
C ILE A 605 35.14 14.36 2.12
N GLU A 606 35.11 14.99 3.31
CA GLU A 606 35.20 14.26 4.59
C GLU A 606 33.98 13.39 4.88
N ALA A 607 32.78 13.77 4.46
CA ALA A 607 31.59 12.93 4.55
C ALA A 607 31.68 11.71 3.60
N PHE A 608 32.12 11.92 2.35
CA PHE A 608 32.30 10.82 1.39
C PHE A 608 33.33 9.79 1.87
N LYS A 609 34.40 10.23 2.55
CA LYS A 609 35.36 9.30 3.18
C LYS A 609 34.72 8.38 4.22
N LEU A 610 33.64 8.78 4.89
CA LEU A 610 32.92 7.92 5.83
C LEU A 610 32.17 6.80 5.09
N GLU A 611 31.54 7.08 3.94
CA GLU A 611 30.94 6.06 3.08
C GLU A 611 32.00 5.05 2.59
N LEU A 612 33.17 5.55 2.16
CA LEU A 612 34.32 4.70 1.78
C LEU A 612 34.83 3.85 2.94
N ALA A 613 34.88 4.41 4.16
CA ALA A 613 35.26 3.68 5.36
C ALA A 613 34.25 2.57 5.69
N ALA A 614 32.94 2.80 5.53
CA ALA A 614 31.91 1.78 5.71
C ALA A 614 32.09 0.62 4.72
N VAL A 615 32.31 0.91 3.43
CA VAL A 615 32.59 -0.12 2.41
C VAL A 615 33.84 -0.92 2.76
N LYS A 616 34.92 -0.26 3.21
CA LYS A 616 36.13 -0.94 3.67
C LYS A 616 35.87 -1.84 4.86
N LYS A 617 35.11 -1.36 5.85
CA LYS A 617 34.73 -2.14 7.04
C LYS A 617 34.00 -3.42 6.64
N VAL A 618 32.98 -3.32 5.79
CA VAL A 618 32.23 -4.48 5.29
C VAL A 618 33.12 -5.49 4.56
N ARG A 619 34.00 -5.01 3.69
CA ARG A 619 34.87 -5.91 2.90
C ARG A 619 36.02 -6.51 3.70
N ASN A 620 36.64 -5.74 4.60
CA ASN A 620 37.90 -6.12 5.25
C ASN A 620 37.69 -6.71 6.64
N GLU A 621 36.75 -6.17 7.42
CA GLU A 621 36.47 -6.67 8.77
C GLU A 621 35.41 -7.76 8.75
N PHE A 622 34.31 -7.56 8.01
CA PHE A 622 33.25 -8.58 7.93
C PHE A 622 33.50 -9.65 6.86
N GLY A 623 34.52 -9.46 6.01
CA GLY A 623 34.93 -10.43 4.99
C GLY A 623 33.96 -10.58 3.81
N LEU A 624 33.00 -9.67 3.63
CA LEU A 624 31.99 -9.74 2.57
C LEU A 624 32.55 -9.22 1.25
N LYS A 625 33.36 -10.05 0.58
CA LYS A 625 34.06 -9.72 -0.67
C LYS A 625 33.17 -9.63 -1.90
N ASN A 626 31.90 -10.02 -1.80
CA ASN A 626 30.93 -9.88 -2.88
C ASN A 626 30.40 -8.43 -3.06
N LEU A 627 30.75 -7.50 -2.18
CA LEU A 627 30.38 -6.08 -2.27
C LEU A 627 31.26 -5.30 -3.26
N ASN A 628 30.66 -4.77 -4.33
CA ASN A 628 31.23 -3.83 -5.28
C ASN A 628 30.54 -2.47 -5.14
N VAL A 629 31.05 -1.44 -5.81
CA VAL A 629 30.51 -0.08 -5.69
C VAL A 629 30.25 0.58 -7.03
N MET A 630 29.36 1.58 -7.03
CA MET A 630 29.00 2.37 -8.18
C MET A 630 28.98 3.86 -7.87
N ILE A 631 29.56 4.66 -8.77
CA ILE A 631 29.61 6.12 -8.68
C ILE A 631 28.46 6.72 -9.52
N PRO A 632 27.49 7.43 -8.92
CA PRO A 632 26.44 8.14 -9.65
C PRO A 632 26.86 9.52 -10.15
N PHE A 633 26.12 10.01 -11.13
CA PHE A 633 26.07 11.38 -11.64
C PHE A 633 27.42 11.99 -12.04
N VAL A 634 28.26 11.18 -12.71
CA VAL A 634 29.59 11.58 -13.18
C VAL A 634 29.48 12.39 -14.48
N ARG A 635 29.74 13.70 -14.44
CA ARG A 635 29.52 14.59 -15.60
C ARG A 635 30.68 14.60 -16.58
N THR A 636 31.91 14.50 -16.08
CA THR A 636 33.13 14.61 -16.90
C THR A 636 34.15 13.53 -16.57
N VAL A 637 35.04 13.26 -17.51
CA VAL A 637 36.14 12.29 -17.33
C VAL A 637 37.05 12.71 -16.16
N ASP A 638 37.25 14.01 -15.97
CA ASP A 638 38.03 14.56 -14.85
C ASP A 638 37.36 14.27 -13.50
N GLU A 639 36.01 14.29 -13.42
CA GLU A 639 35.29 13.89 -12.22
C GLU A 639 35.49 12.40 -11.92
N ALA A 640 35.41 11.53 -12.94
CA ALA A 640 35.68 10.10 -12.78
C ALA A 640 37.09 9.86 -12.22
N GLN A 641 38.08 10.59 -12.74
CA GLN A 641 39.45 10.52 -12.23
C GLN A 641 39.52 10.98 -10.76
N LYS A 642 38.98 12.15 -10.42
CA LYS A 642 39.02 12.69 -9.05
C LYS A 642 38.41 11.72 -8.04
N VAL A 643 37.21 11.19 -8.34
CA VAL A 643 36.52 10.28 -7.41
C VAL A 643 37.30 8.97 -7.26
N THR A 644 37.78 8.38 -8.37
CA THR A 644 38.56 7.13 -8.30
C THR A 644 39.94 7.31 -7.66
N ASP A 645 40.53 8.49 -7.75
CA ASP A 645 41.77 8.85 -7.03
C ASP A 645 41.52 8.98 -5.52
N ILE A 646 40.39 9.57 -5.10
CA ILE A 646 39.97 9.61 -3.69
C ILE A 646 39.75 8.20 -3.15
N MET A 647 39.00 7.36 -3.87
CA MET A 647 38.77 5.96 -3.50
C MET A 647 40.09 5.19 -3.34
N ARG A 648 41.04 5.39 -4.26
CA ARG A 648 42.38 4.79 -4.19
C ARG A 648 43.15 5.30 -2.96
N GLY A 649 43.08 6.60 -2.69
CA GLY A 649 43.70 7.22 -1.51
C GLY A 649 43.17 6.65 -0.19
N GLU A 650 41.88 6.33 -0.15
CA GLU A 650 41.26 5.64 0.99
C GLU A 650 41.50 4.13 1.00
N GLY A 651 42.17 3.54 0.00
CA GLY A 651 42.53 2.13 -0.05
C GLY A 651 41.47 1.21 -0.68
N LEU A 652 40.48 1.76 -1.39
CA LEU A 652 39.56 1.02 -2.24
C LEU A 652 40.10 1.03 -3.68
N VAL A 653 40.87 0.00 -4.02
CA VAL A 653 41.53 -0.15 -5.32
C VAL A 653 40.86 -1.26 -6.11
N ARG A 654 40.54 -0.98 -7.38
CA ARG A 654 40.01 -1.97 -8.32
C ARG A 654 40.92 -3.18 -8.42
N SER A 655 40.33 -4.37 -8.38
CA SER A 655 41.00 -5.65 -8.45
C SER A 655 40.04 -6.71 -8.99
N VAL A 656 40.53 -7.94 -9.17
CA VAL A 656 39.68 -9.07 -9.57
C VAL A 656 38.51 -9.33 -8.60
N ASP A 657 38.66 -8.95 -7.32
CA ASP A 657 37.67 -9.15 -6.27
C ASP A 657 36.90 -7.87 -5.90
N PHE A 658 37.21 -6.74 -6.52
CA PHE A 658 36.55 -5.45 -6.25
C PHE A 658 36.44 -4.62 -7.52
N HIS A 659 35.22 -4.48 -7.99
CA HIS A 659 34.90 -3.71 -9.18
C HIS A 659 34.30 -2.35 -8.81
N VAL A 660 34.65 -1.34 -9.59
CA VAL A 660 34.06 0.00 -9.50
C VAL A 660 33.30 0.26 -10.79
N TYR A 661 31.98 0.41 -10.65
CA TYR A 661 31.07 0.74 -11.73
C TYR A 661 30.78 2.24 -11.76
N MET A 662 30.30 2.72 -12.90
CA MET A 662 29.76 4.07 -13.03
C MET A 662 28.32 4.01 -13.51
N MET A 663 27.47 4.85 -12.94
CA MET A 663 26.11 4.98 -13.46
C MET A 663 26.17 5.78 -14.76
N ALA A 664 25.80 5.17 -15.88
CA ALA A 664 25.77 5.81 -17.19
C ALA A 664 24.40 6.47 -17.38
N GLU A 665 24.30 7.71 -16.96
CA GLU A 665 23.02 8.40 -16.80
C GLU A 665 23.01 9.84 -17.31
N ILE A 666 24.15 10.31 -17.83
CA ILE A 666 24.32 11.63 -18.45
C ILE A 666 24.77 11.41 -19.90
N PRO A 667 24.30 12.21 -20.88
CA PRO A 667 24.70 12.07 -22.28
C PRO A 667 26.22 12.05 -22.50
N THR A 668 26.98 12.78 -21.66
CA THR A 668 28.44 12.78 -21.70
C THR A 668 29.05 11.41 -21.39
N ASN A 669 28.44 10.61 -20.51
CA ASN A 669 28.88 9.24 -20.22
C ASN A 669 28.81 8.36 -21.47
N ILE A 670 27.84 8.62 -22.34
CA ILE A 670 27.64 7.86 -23.58
C ILE A 670 28.63 8.31 -24.64
N ILE A 671 28.69 9.63 -24.89
CA ILE A 671 29.51 10.23 -25.96
C ILE A 671 31.00 9.96 -25.74
N LEU A 672 31.44 9.94 -24.47
CA LEU A 672 32.85 9.79 -24.09
C LEU A 672 33.12 8.46 -23.37
N ALA A 673 32.30 7.43 -23.60
CA ALA A 673 32.45 6.13 -22.93
C ALA A 673 33.87 5.54 -23.09
N ASP A 674 34.50 5.72 -24.25
CA ASP A 674 35.89 5.30 -24.52
C ASP A 674 36.91 5.96 -23.59
N GLN A 675 36.64 7.19 -23.13
CA GLN A 675 37.50 7.89 -22.18
C GLN A 675 37.19 7.50 -20.73
N PHE A 676 35.92 7.28 -20.40
CA PHE A 676 35.50 6.81 -19.06
C PHE A 676 35.98 5.39 -18.74
N ASN A 677 36.09 4.50 -19.74
CA ASN A 677 36.53 3.10 -19.60
C ASN A 677 37.84 2.92 -18.81
N LYS A 678 38.72 3.94 -18.80
CA LYS A 678 40.00 3.92 -18.07
C LYS A 678 39.81 3.87 -16.56
N TYR A 679 38.71 4.41 -16.03
CA TYR A 679 38.50 4.63 -14.59
C TYR A 679 37.58 3.61 -13.94
N VAL A 680 36.75 2.91 -14.73
CA VAL A 680 35.74 1.97 -14.24
C VAL A 680 35.90 0.57 -14.84
N ASP A 681 35.28 -0.42 -14.22
CA ASP A 681 35.24 -1.81 -14.70
C ASP A 681 34.00 -2.10 -15.54
N GLY A 682 32.99 -1.25 -15.39
CA GLY A 682 31.77 -1.32 -16.16
C GLY A 682 30.82 -0.17 -15.86
N TYR A 683 29.64 -0.26 -16.45
CA TYR A 683 28.58 0.72 -16.34
C TYR A 683 27.30 0.06 -15.85
N SER A 684 26.50 0.80 -15.10
CA SER A 684 25.07 0.53 -14.98
C SER A 684 24.32 1.70 -15.56
N ILE A 685 23.58 1.49 -16.65
CA ILE A 685 22.78 2.54 -17.27
C ILE A 685 21.69 2.96 -16.29
N GLY A 686 21.67 4.24 -15.92
CA GLY A 686 20.56 4.87 -15.21
C GLY A 686 19.57 5.42 -16.22
N SER A 687 18.69 4.57 -16.75
CA SER A 687 17.87 4.91 -17.90
C SER A 687 16.89 6.07 -17.65
N ASN A 688 16.48 6.25 -16.39
CA ASN A 688 15.65 7.38 -15.96
C ASN A 688 16.35 8.74 -16.20
N ASP A 689 17.47 8.98 -15.54
CA ASP A 689 18.22 10.24 -15.69
C ASP A 689 18.77 10.39 -17.12
N LEU A 690 19.19 9.28 -17.75
CA LEU A 690 19.65 9.31 -19.15
C LEU A 690 18.56 9.80 -20.10
N ALA A 691 17.34 9.28 -19.97
CA ALA A 691 16.22 9.68 -20.80
C ALA A 691 15.82 11.13 -20.52
N MET A 692 15.73 11.55 -19.24
CA MET A 692 15.44 12.93 -18.87
C MET A 692 16.42 13.92 -19.52
N LEU A 693 17.72 13.62 -19.47
CA LEU A 693 18.77 14.49 -19.99
C LEU A 693 18.92 14.45 -21.51
N ILE A 694 18.75 13.29 -22.15
CA ILE A 694 18.76 13.20 -23.62
C ILE A 694 17.55 13.93 -24.22
N LEU A 695 16.38 13.82 -23.59
CA LEU A 695 15.13 14.39 -24.11
C LEU A 695 14.89 15.83 -23.61
N GLY A 696 15.64 16.28 -22.60
CA GLY A 696 15.46 17.61 -22.01
C GLY A 696 14.14 17.77 -21.26
N CYS A 697 13.70 16.72 -20.56
CA CYS A 697 12.44 16.70 -19.83
C CYS A 697 12.65 16.29 -18.36
N ASP A 698 11.92 16.91 -17.45
CA ASP A 698 11.82 16.48 -16.06
C ASP A 698 10.53 15.68 -15.89
N ARG A 699 10.65 14.41 -15.52
CA ARG A 699 9.49 13.53 -15.33
C ARG A 699 8.60 13.93 -14.15
N ASN A 700 9.10 14.77 -13.23
CA ASN A 700 8.35 15.31 -12.10
C ASN A 700 7.66 16.65 -12.44
N ASN A 701 7.83 17.14 -13.66
CA ASN A 701 7.15 18.34 -14.13
C ASN A 701 5.97 17.94 -15.01
N ASP A 702 4.75 18.12 -14.48
CA ASP A 702 3.49 17.70 -15.13
C ASP A 702 3.31 18.24 -16.55
N THR A 703 3.94 19.37 -16.88
CA THR A 703 3.84 19.98 -18.22
C THR A 703 4.62 19.19 -19.27
N VAL A 704 5.75 18.57 -18.92
CA VAL A 704 6.67 17.89 -19.86
C VAL A 704 6.87 16.41 -19.58
N ALA A 705 6.33 15.88 -18.48
CA ALA A 705 6.44 14.48 -18.09
C ALA A 705 5.95 13.50 -19.18
N SER A 706 4.98 13.90 -19.99
CA SER A 706 4.47 13.10 -21.12
C SER A 706 5.49 12.87 -22.25
N LEU A 707 6.57 13.65 -22.30
CA LEU A 707 7.65 13.51 -23.28
C LEU A 707 8.69 12.44 -22.89
N PHE A 708 8.67 11.99 -21.63
CA PHE A 708 9.62 11.01 -21.10
C PHE A 708 9.35 9.60 -21.67
N ASP A 709 10.31 9.05 -22.41
CA ASP A 709 10.28 7.66 -22.92
C ASP A 709 11.69 7.08 -22.99
N GLU A 710 12.01 6.11 -22.13
CA GLU A 710 13.30 5.43 -22.08
C GLU A 710 13.59 4.57 -23.33
N ARG A 711 12.57 4.22 -24.12
CA ARG A 711 12.72 3.51 -25.39
C ARG A 711 12.87 4.45 -26.58
N ASN A 712 12.83 5.77 -26.37
CA ASN A 712 12.99 6.74 -27.45
C ASN A 712 14.23 6.37 -28.29
N LEU A 713 14.15 6.53 -29.61
CA LEU A 713 15.23 6.15 -30.51
C LEU A 713 16.56 6.83 -30.13
N ALA A 714 16.53 8.06 -29.63
CA ALA A 714 17.72 8.75 -29.14
C ALA A 714 18.35 8.00 -27.95
N VAL A 715 17.54 7.56 -26.99
CA VAL A 715 17.99 6.79 -25.82
C VAL A 715 18.47 5.40 -26.22
N LYS A 716 17.75 4.69 -27.10
CA LYS A 716 18.20 3.39 -27.63
C LYS A 716 19.51 3.50 -28.40
N ARG A 717 19.68 4.50 -29.26
CA ARG A 717 20.95 4.74 -29.97
C ARG A 717 22.08 5.04 -28.99
N ALA A 718 21.81 5.83 -27.96
CA ALA A 718 22.77 6.11 -26.89
C ALA A 718 23.19 4.82 -26.15
N ILE A 719 22.22 3.98 -25.75
CA ILE A 719 22.50 2.70 -25.07
C ILE A 719 23.28 1.74 -25.97
N ASN A 720 22.85 1.54 -27.23
CA ASN A 720 23.55 0.69 -28.19
C ASN A 720 24.99 1.18 -28.43
N HIS A 721 25.19 2.50 -28.52
CA HIS A 721 26.51 3.10 -28.64
C HIS A 721 27.37 2.81 -27.42
N LEU A 722 26.86 3.06 -26.20
CA LEU A 722 27.58 2.80 -24.96
C LEU A 722 28.00 1.33 -24.87
N ILE A 723 27.08 0.39 -25.10
CA ILE A 723 27.35 -1.05 -25.03
C ILE A 723 28.50 -1.41 -25.99
N LYS A 724 28.41 -0.98 -27.26
CA LYS A 724 29.47 -1.23 -28.26
C LYS A 724 30.82 -0.62 -27.87
N VAL A 725 30.84 0.58 -27.30
CA VAL A 725 32.09 1.27 -26.94
C VAL A 725 32.71 0.67 -25.67
N ALA A 726 31.90 0.35 -24.66
CA ALA A 726 32.34 -0.29 -23.43
C ALA A 726 32.89 -1.70 -23.68
N HIS A 727 32.20 -2.52 -24.47
CA HIS A 727 32.62 -3.90 -24.77
C HIS A 727 33.92 -3.99 -25.57
N LYS A 728 34.26 -2.98 -26.38
CA LYS A 728 35.56 -2.95 -27.08
C LYS A 728 36.75 -3.01 -26.11
N ASP A 729 36.57 -2.46 -24.90
CA ASP A 729 37.58 -2.45 -23.85
C ASP A 729 37.30 -3.50 -22.75
N GLY A 730 36.41 -4.46 -23.01
CA GLY A 730 36.05 -5.52 -22.07
C GLY A 730 35.30 -5.03 -20.83
N LYS A 731 34.66 -3.86 -20.89
CA LYS A 731 33.89 -3.28 -19.79
C LYS A 731 32.48 -3.83 -19.80
N THR A 732 32.00 -4.27 -18.65
CA THR A 732 30.64 -4.77 -18.56
C THR A 732 29.66 -3.60 -18.59
N VAL A 733 28.50 -3.81 -19.19
CA VAL A 733 27.40 -2.86 -19.20
C VAL A 733 26.17 -3.58 -18.75
N GLY A 734 25.62 -3.12 -17.65
CA GLY A 734 24.24 -3.42 -17.31
C GLY A 734 23.38 -2.19 -17.28
N ILE A 735 22.17 -2.39 -16.80
CA ILE A 735 21.15 -1.36 -16.68
C ILE A 735 20.38 -1.58 -15.40
N CYS A 736 20.11 -0.49 -14.69
CA CYS A 736 19.30 -0.49 -13.49
C CYS A 736 18.10 0.45 -13.69
N GLY A 737 17.04 0.18 -12.94
CA GLY A 737 15.78 0.89 -13.06
C GLY A 737 14.67 0.00 -13.60
N GLN A 738 13.52 0.62 -13.80
CA GLN A 738 12.35 -0.03 -14.29
C GLN A 738 12.62 -0.67 -15.65
N ALA A 739 12.93 0.11 -16.69
CA ALA A 739 12.84 -0.23 -18.11
C ALA A 739 12.98 -1.72 -18.53
N PRO A 740 14.01 -2.49 -18.13
CA PRO A 740 14.13 -3.87 -18.57
C PRO A 740 12.97 -4.79 -18.17
N SER A 741 12.47 -4.66 -16.94
CA SER A 741 11.49 -5.60 -16.37
C SER A 741 10.05 -5.49 -16.89
N GLU A 742 9.69 -4.58 -17.79
CA GLU A 742 8.28 -4.43 -18.27
C GLU A 742 8.31 -4.13 -19.76
N TYR A 743 9.48 -3.84 -20.33
CA TYR A 743 9.63 -3.59 -21.74
C TYR A 743 10.34 -4.84 -22.25
N PRO A 744 9.71 -6.03 -22.33
CA PRO A 744 10.30 -7.17 -23.02
C PRO A 744 11.00 -6.82 -24.33
N ASP A 745 10.43 -5.92 -25.14
CA ASP A 745 11.08 -5.45 -26.38
C ASP A 745 12.33 -4.61 -26.14
N PHE A 746 12.36 -3.80 -25.09
CA PHE A 746 13.58 -3.08 -24.70
C PHE A 746 14.62 -4.04 -24.13
N THR A 747 14.23 -5.02 -23.31
CA THR A 747 15.13 -6.10 -22.84
C THR A 747 15.67 -6.92 -24.00
N ASN A 748 14.85 -7.27 -24.97
CA ASN A 748 15.28 -7.93 -26.20
C ASN A 748 16.25 -7.04 -27.00
N PHE A 749 15.97 -5.74 -27.10
CA PHE A 749 16.90 -4.77 -27.69
C PHE A 749 18.23 -4.74 -26.94
N LEU A 750 18.22 -4.67 -25.61
CA LEU A 750 19.42 -4.68 -24.77
C LEU A 750 20.24 -5.96 -24.99
N ILE A 751 19.59 -7.13 -25.02
CA ILE A 751 20.23 -8.42 -25.28
C ILE A 751 20.81 -8.48 -26.69
N LYS A 752 20.09 -7.98 -27.71
CA LYS A 752 20.60 -7.86 -29.09
C LYS A 752 21.81 -6.93 -29.19
N CYS A 753 21.83 -5.87 -28.38
CA CYS A 753 22.99 -4.99 -28.26
C CYS A 753 24.16 -5.64 -27.51
N GLY A 754 23.90 -6.68 -26.71
CA GLY A 754 24.90 -7.47 -26.00
C GLY A 754 25.00 -7.19 -24.51
N ILE A 755 24.02 -6.54 -23.87
CA ILE A 755 24.04 -6.20 -22.44
C ILE A 755 24.51 -7.38 -21.55
N ASP A 756 25.36 -7.11 -20.56
CA ASP A 756 25.92 -8.15 -19.68
C ASP A 756 24.95 -8.53 -18.55
N TYR A 757 24.26 -7.54 -17.97
CA TYR A 757 23.27 -7.79 -16.93
C TYR A 757 22.10 -6.80 -16.98
N VAL A 758 20.93 -7.28 -16.60
CA VAL A 758 19.76 -6.44 -16.34
C VAL A 758 19.43 -6.51 -14.85
N SER A 759 19.35 -5.36 -14.20
CA SER A 759 19.01 -5.27 -12.78
C SER A 759 17.58 -4.80 -12.62
N VAL A 760 16.74 -5.74 -12.19
CA VAL A 760 15.31 -5.59 -11.97
C VAL A 760 15.08 -5.67 -10.46
N ASN A 761 13.96 -5.29 -9.86
CA ASN A 761 13.75 -5.45 -8.39
C ASN A 761 13.67 -6.96 -7.97
N PRO A 762 13.14 -7.37 -6.80
CA PRO A 762 12.97 -8.80 -6.43
C PRO A 762 11.98 -9.72 -7.23
N ASP A 763 10.67 -9.49 -7.19
CA ASP A 763 9.59 -10.21 -7.87
C ASP A 763 9.67 -10.50 -9.40
N MET A 764 10.41 -9.75 -10.24
CA MET A 764 10.61 -10.06 -11.69
C MET A 764 11.88 -10.82 -11.97
N VAL A 765 12.73 -11.06 -10.98
CA VAL A 765 14.00 -11.79 -11.17
C VAL A 765 13.77 -13.10 -11.92
N LYS A 766 12.81 -13.90 -11.43
CA LYS A 766 12.52 -15.24 -11.99
C LYS A 766 12.16 -15.16 -13.46
N GLU A 767 11.51 -14.08 -13.82
CA GLU A 767 10.70 -14.06 -15.00
C GLU A 767 11.37 -13.23 -16.11
N THR A 768 12.15 -12.22 -15.71
CA THR A 768 13.27 -11.68 -16.49
C THR A 768 14.26 -12.78 -16.84
N LYS A 769 14.62 -13.70 -15.93
CA LYS A 769 15.49 -14.86 -16.27
C LYS A 769 14.93 -15.74 -17.38
N ARG A 770 13.62 -16.03 -17.34
CA ARG A 770 12.95 -16.81 -18.40
C ARG A 770 12.96 -16.05 -19.72
N ASN A 771 12.71 -14.74 -19.70
CA ASN A 771 12.73 -13.92 -20.91
C ASN A 771 14.11 -13.79 -21.53
N VAL A 772 15.15 -13.56 -20.73
CA VAL A 772 16.53 -13.52 -21.21
C VAL A 772 16.88 -14.83 -21.92
N ALA A 773 16.60 -15.98 -21.29
CA ALA A 773 16.83 -17.29 -21.91
C ALA A 773 16.06 -17.46 -23.24
N ARG A 774 14.79 -17.04 -23.27
CA ARG A 774 13.96 -17.09 -24.47
C ARG A 774 14.50 -16.21 -25.60
N PHE A 775 14.92 -14.99 -25.28
CA PHE A 775 15.44 -14.04 -26.27
C PHE A 775 16.77 -14.50 -26.84
N GLU A 776 17.70 -14.96 -26.01
CA GLU A 776 18.96 -15.53 -26.46
C GLU A 776 18.72 -16.76 -27.35
N GLN A 777 17.84 -17.67 -26.95
CA GLN A 777 17.48 -18.83 -27.76
C GLN A 777 16.87 -18.42 -29.10
N ARG A 778 16.00 -17.40 -29.10
CA ARG A 778 15.39 -16.89 -30.34
C ARG A 778 16.44 -16.30 -31.28
N ILE A 779 17.38 -15.52 -30.76
CA ILE A 779 18.50 -14.97 -31.55
C ILE A 779 19.30 -16.10 -32.21
N MET A 780 19.59 -17.17 -31.46
CA MET A 780 20.29 -18.34 -32.00
C MET A 780 19.49 -19.04 -33.11
N LEU A 781 18.18 -19.23 -32.92
CA LEU A 781 17.30 -19.89 -33.90
C LEU A 781 17.07 -19.05 -35.15
N ASP A 782 16.88 -17.75 -35.02
CA ASP A 782 16.70 -16.84 -36.15
C ASP A 782 17.96 -16.81 -37.01
N LYS A 783 19.13 -16.79 -36.38
CA LYS A 783 20.42 -16.89 -37.07
C LYS A 783 20.62 -18.25 -37.74
N ALA A 784 20.17 -19.34 -37.13
CA ALA A 784 20.30 -20.69 -37.68
C ALA A 784 19.32 -20.97 -38.84
N THR A 785 18.11 -20.41 -38.79
CA THR A 785 17.03 -20.72 -39.75
C THR A 785 16.90 -19.68 -40.86
N GLY A 786 17.41 -18.46 -40.67
CA GLY A 786 17.22 -17.34 -41.60
C GLY A 786 15.78 -16.84 -41.71
N ARG A 787 14.89 -17.28 -40.81
CA ARG A 787 13.44 -16.95 -40.82
C ARG A 787 13.05 -15.94 -39.74
N GLY A 788 14.03 -15.27 -39.12
CA GLY A 788 13.80 -14.25 -38.12
C GLY A 788 13.16 -12.99 -38.68
N LEU A 789 12.40 -12.28 -37.84
CA LEU A 789 11.93 -10.94 -38.16
C LEU A 789 13.14 -10.00 -38.20
N ASN A 790 13.35 -9.35 -39.35
CA ASN A 790 14.34 -8.29 -39.46
C ASN A 790 13.80 -7.04 -38.75
N ASP A 791 14.52 -6.56 -37.74
CA ASP A 791 14.27 -5.26 -37.14
C ASP A 791 14.79 -4.19 -38.13
N PRO A 792 13.92 -3.38 -38.76
CA PRO A 792 14.35 -2.39 -39.73
C PRO A 792 14.98 -1.15 -39.08
N THR A 793 14.97 -1.06 -37.75
CA THR A 793 15.42 0.11 -36.99
C THR A 793 16.94 0.22 -37.01
N ASP A 794 17.43 1.38 -37.47
CA ASP A 794 18.85 1.72 -37.39
C ASP A 794 19.19 2.27 -36.00
N TYR A 795 19.75 1.41 -35.16
CA TYR A 795 20.25 1.77 -33.83
C TYR A 795 21.69 2.30 -33.85
N ASP A 796 22.34 2.38 -35.01
CA ASP A 796 23.67 2.97 -35.06
C ASP A 796 23.57 4.48 -34.92
N TRP A 797 24.35 4.99 -33.97
CA TRP A 797 24.68 6.40 -33.87
C TRP A 797 25.84 6.65 -34.83
N LYS A 798 25.53 7.09 -36.04
CA LYS A 798 26.52 7.49 -37.05
C LYS A 798 27.05 8.89 -36.78
#